data_AF-A0A1R3RW50-F1
#
_entry.id   AF-A0A1R3RW50-F1
#
_cell.length_a   1.000
_cell.length_b   1.000
_cell.length_c   1.000
_cell.angle_alpha   90.00
_cell.angle_beta   90.00
_cell.angle_gamma   90.00
#
_symmetry.space_group_name_H-M   'P 1'
#
loop_
_entity.id
_entity.type
_entity.pdbx_description
1 polymer ?
#
loop_
_entity_poly.entity_id
_entity_poly.type
_entity_poly.pdbx_seq_one_letter_code
_entity_poly.pdbx_strand_id
1 'polypeptide(L)'
;MGWAGCLRLQKGQRICLSEGTPPFPAPMENALCGPQVPGTTQPSGMAASNWTNLNPCPLNACCDIWGQCGISDEFCTNDPADTGAPGTAKNGTNGCISNCGTNITNNEDQPSSIKRIGYFESWNLDRPCLNMDISKFQGNDYYTHVHWAFANITTDWEVDVSGDQDQFNGLLNLTGMNRILSFGGWGFSTTSYTYSILRDGVMDGNRQTLAKNIANFIVDHDLDGVDFDWEYPGAQDIPGIPADSPKSPERYLEFLKLLRSELPSSKSLSIAAPASYWYLKNFPIKDMAAVVDYIVYMTYDLHGQWDYQRTYADSGCPDGGCLRSQVNKTETAYALSMITKAGVPAKQVVAGLALYGRSFKMENPSCSGPECHFTGPESGAEPGSCTQTAGYLSNYEIYQIIGQADNPEVYGNISITQYQDEGDVLIYDEDNWVSWLSPSSYASRRSWTGGLNFAGTSDWAVDLNQTYASNGTGEAVSNDVEDNYQICDYSKAYSSLDALSTASGGLRSDCIALYALQVLIDMLDVAYANYTAVNNGYNELFSYYVTYMEDMVPKVLIDDFMFNKSTTTEWMTFPSLGYGMDYFTCKLGNGDEIPCTEINGTNVREEIEEKATTLILSDHKAYDTALTNAGIDEDWVEYSTYTYTLDFVQPHASRRFEYKFADFPTKNASMVVPNPKDIVTEGIGSIPALRTAMQATLLDIMLGQWTNGSVSDAAQAYSVPVFLLMQAIDDMETAKKLGAEEKKEEEEEEKRKKDFILLIVSVVLMFVPVIGEEAAAAAGLADLARGIAIAGEAGNGALALYDTVEDPSSAVVNIIGMLFGVGSIAKVARDGKGLASVAKLRREMSANEVASLGSIFKENDVVLQTIMKVCRE
;
A
#
# COMPACT_ATOMS: atom_id res chain seq x y z
N MET A 1 -30.93 -21.66 -8.27
CA MET A 1 -29.75 -20.87 -8.64
C MET A 1 -30.15 -19.74 -9.58
N GLY A 2 -29.35 -18.68 -9.68
CA GLY A 2 -29.66 -17.49 -10.49
C GLY A 2 -30.72 -16.56 -9.89
N TRP A 3 -31.00 -16.68 -8.59
CA TRP A 3 -31.90 -15.75 -7.90
C TRP A 3 -31.11 -14.52 -7.46
N ALA A 4 -31.46 -13.36 -8.01
CA ALA A 4 -30.86 -12.05 -7.71
C ALA A 4 -31.91 -11.06 -7.14
N GLY A 5 -32.96 -11.60 -6.50
CA GLY A 5 -34.08 -10.82 -5.97
C GLY A 5 -35.26 -10.65 -6.92
N CYS A 6 -36.38 -10.13 -6.38
CA CYS A 6 -37.68 -10.06 -7.06
C CYS A 6 -37.67 -9.20 -8.33
N LEU A 7 -36.73 -8.26 -8.47
CA LEU A 7 -36.64 -7.34 -9.61
C LEU A 7 -35.96 -7.99 -10.83
N ARG A 8 -35.36 -9.18 -10.70
CA ARG A 8 -34.62 -9.88 -11.78
C ARG A 8 -35.14 -11.30 -12.04
N LEU A 9 -36.45 -11.49 -11.91
CA LEU A 9 -37.12 -12.76 -12.16
C LEU A 9 -36.98 -13.21 -13.62
N GLN A 10 -36.40 -14.39 -13.83
CA GLN A 10 -36.30 -15.01 -15.16
C GLN A 10 -37.56 -15.81 -15.50
N LYS A 11 -38.01 -15.76 -16.76
CA LYS A 11 -39.18 -16.52 -17.22
C LYS A 11 -38.89 -18.02 -17.09
N GLY A 12 -39.70 -18.73 -16.28
CA GLY A 12 -39.55 -20.16 -16.04
C GLY A 12 -38.63 -20.52 -14.87
N GLN A 13 -38.09 -19.53 -14.15
CA GLN A 13 -37.29 -19.74 -12.94
C GLN A 13 -38.14 -20.37 -11.84
N ARG A 14 -37.60 -21.43 -11.21
CA ARG A 14 -38.24 -22.11 -10.07
C ARG A 14 -37.70 -21.51 -8.77
N ILE A 15 -38.58 -20.99 -7.94
CA ILE A 15 -38.24 -20.34 -6.67
C ILE A 15 -38.94 -21.07 -5.54
N CYS A 16 -38.20 -21.30 -4.45
CA CYS A 16 -38.76 -21.89 -3.24
C CYS A 16 -39.33 -20.79 -2.35
N LEU A 17 -40.59 -20.95 -1.95
CA LEU A 17 -41.28 -20.02 -1.05
C LEU A 17 -41.43 -20.58 0.37
N SER A 18 -40.86 -21.75 0.65
CA SER A 18 -40.90 -22.41 1.96
C SER A 18 -39.56 -23.11 2.23
N GLU A 19 -39.36 -23.51 3.48
CA GLU A 19 -38.27 -24.41 3.88
C GLU A 19 -38.44 -25.79 3.23
N GLY A 20 -37.33 -26.46 2.91
CA GLY A 20 -37.30 -27.79 2.29
C GLY A 20 -36.22 -27.95 1.21
N THR A 21 -36.23 -29.10 0.54
CA THR A 21 -35.33 -29.36 -0.60
C THR A 21 -35.83 -28.60 -1.83
N PRO A 22 -35.01 -27.71 -2.43
CA PRO A 22 -35.43 -27.00 -3.62
C PRO A 22 -35.65 -27.95 -4.80
N PRO A 23 -36.53 -27.63 -5.77
CA PRO A 23 -36.59 -28.38 -7.01
C PRO A 23 -35.28 -28.22 -7.77
N PHE A 24 -34.88 -29.25 -8.51
CA PHE A 24 -33.72 -29.15 -9.38
C PHE A 24 -33.89 -27.99 -10.37
N PRO A 25 -32.86 -27.14 -10.58
CA PRO A 25 -33.01 -25.91 -11.33
C PRO A 25 -33.27 -26.19 -12.82
N ALA A 26 -33.95 -25.26 -13.48
CA ALA A 26 -34.19 -25.35 -14.91
C ALA A 26 -32.88 -25.11 -15.70
N PRO A 27 -32.69 -25.79 -16.84
CA PRO A 27 -31.55 -25.53 -17.71
C PRO A 27 -31.48 -24.07 -18.18
N MET A 28 -30.26 -23.55 -18.32
CA MET A 28 -29.96 -22.28 -19.01
C MET A 28 -29.21 -22.59 -20.29
N GLU A 29 -29.67 -22.04 -21.41
CA GLU A 29 -29.20 -22.44 -22.74
C GLU A 29 -27.70 -22.27 -22.94
N ASN A 30 -27.12 -21.21 -22.35
CA ASN A 30 -25.69 -20.87 -22.46
C ASN A 30 -24.87 -21.24 -21.21
N ALA A 31 -25.40 -22.02 -20.26
CA ALA A 31 -24.62 -22.41 -19.09
C ALA A 31 -23.54 -23.44 -19.45
N LEU A 32 -22.30 -23.15 -19.05
CA LEU A 32 -21.11 -23.97 -19.19
C LEU A 32 -20.79 -24.79 -17.92
N CYS A 33 -21.22 -24.29 -16.76
CA CYS A 33 -20.97 -24.94 -15.47
C CYS A 33 -22.21 -24.97 -14.56
N GLY A 34 -22.12 -25.77 -13.50
CA GLY A 34 -23.17 -25.88 -12.49
C GLY A 34 -24.35 -26.79 -12.91
N PRO A 35 -25.41 -26.85 -12.10
CA PRO A 35 -26.54 -27.75 -12.32
C PRO A 35 -27.48 -27.31 -13.46
N GLN A 36 -27.29 -26.11 -14.01
CA GLN A 36 -28.14 -25.53 -15.06
C GLN A 36 -27.62 -25.81 -16.47
N VAL A 37 -26.48 -26.50 -16.62
CA VAL A 37 -25.97 -26.92 -17.93
C VAL A 37 -27.03 -27.78 -18.66
N PRO A 38 -27.36 -27.49 -19.93
CA PRO A 38 -28.34 -28.24 -20.69
C PRO A 38 -28.09 -29.76 -20.68
N GLY A 39 -29.13 -30.53 -20.37
CA GLY A 39 -29.05 -31.99 -20.28
C GLY A 39 -28.67 -32.56 -18.90
N THR A 40 -28.30 -31.72 -17.93
CA THR A 40 -28.03 -32.17 -16.55
C THR A 40 -29.31 -32.68 -15.90
N THR A 41 -29.25 -33.87 -15.30
CA THR A 41 -30.38 -34.48 -14.58
C THR A 41 -30.14 -34.47 -13.08
N GLN A 42 -31.21 -34.41 -12.29
CA GLN A 42 -31.10 -34.41 -10.83
C GLN A 42 -30.43 -35.71 -10.33
N PRO A 43 -29.27 -35.63 -9.67
CA PRO A 43 -28.59 -36.81 -9.15
C PRO A 43 -29.37 -37.46 -8.01
N SER A 44 -29.47 -38.79 -8.05
CA SER A 44 -30.08 -39.59 -6.97
C SER A 44 -29.19 -39.59 -5.72
N GLY A 45 -29.77 -39.30 -4.56
CA GLY A 45 -29.07 -39.39 -3.26
C GLY A 45 -28.08 -38.26 -2.95
N MET A 46 -27.93 -37.26 -3.83
CA MET A 46 -27.07 -36.10 -3.58
C MET A 46 -27.86 -34.96 -2.91
N ALA A 47 -27.33 -34.41 -1.82
CA ALA A 47 -27.91 -33.26 -1.14
C ALA A 47 -27.96 -32.02 -2.07
N ALA A 48 -29.03 -31.22 -1.97
CA ALA A 48 -29.24 -30.06 -2.84
C ALA A 48 -28.13 -29.00 -2.73
N SER A 49 -27.47 -28.89 -1.57
CA SER A 49 -26.31 -28.03 -1.35
C SER A 49 -25.13 -28.38 -2.25
N ASN A 50 -25.02 -29.63 -2.71
CA ASN A 50 -23.89 -30.12 -3.50
C ASN A 50 -24.17 -30.08 -5.00
N TRP A 51 -25.37 -29.69 -5.43
CA TRP A 51 -25.68 -29.56 -6.86
C TRP A 51 -24.84 -28.48 -7.55
N THR A 52 -24.29 -27.53 -6.80
CA THR A 52 -23.33 -26.52 -7.29
C THR A 52 -22.04 -27.12 -7.86
N ASN A 53 -21.69 -28.33 -7.45
CA ASN A 53 -20.48 -29.03 -7.89
C ASN A 53 -20.69 -29.87 -9.17
N LEU A 54 -21.90 -29.87 -9.74
CA LEU A 54 -22.17 -30.50 -11.03
C LEU A 54 -21.56 -29.68 -12.16
N ASN A 55 -21.00 -30.35 -13.17
CA ASN A 55 -20.37 -29.72 -14.33
C ASN A 55 -19.37 -28.62 -13.92
N PRO A 56 -18.24 -28.97 -13.26
CA PRO A 56 -17.25 -27.99 -12.86
C PRO A 56 -16.65 -27.28 -14.06
N CYS A 57 -16.25 -26.03 -13.89
CA CYS A 57 -15.46 -25.34 -14.90
C CYS A 57 -14.11 -26.05 -15.12
N PRO A 58 -13.58 -26.02 -16.35
CA PRO A 58 -12.19 -26.38 -16.62
C PRO A 58 -11.25 -25.68 -15.63
N LEU A 59 -10.13 -26.33 -15.29
CA LEU A 59 -9.12 -25.82 -14.35
C LEU A 59 -9.63 -25.56 -12.93
N ASN A 60 -10.83 -26.04 -12.57
CA ASN A 60 -11.52 -25.62 -11.35
C ASN A 60 -11.65 -24.09 -11.24
N ALA A 61 -11.83 -23.40 -12.38
CA ALA A 61 -12.17 -21.99 -12.38
C ALA A 61 -13.52 -21.75 -11.68
N CYS A 62 -13.79 -20.48 -11.36
CA CYS A 62 -15.01 -20.10 -10.66
C CYS A 62 -16.21 -20.26 -11.58
N CYS A 63 -17.30 -20.80 -11.03
CA CYS A 63 -18.59 -20.86 -11.70
C CYS A 63 -19.50 -19.80 -11.10
N ASP A 64 -19.92 -18.83 -11.91
CA ASP A 64 -20.85 -17.79 -11.48
C ASP A 64 -22.30 -18.32 -11.40
N ILE A 65 -23.26 -17.49 -10.93
CA ILE A 65 -24.67 -17.90 -10.87
C ILE A 65 -25.32 -18.09 -12.24
N TRP A 66 -24.72 -17.54 -13.30
CA TRP A 66 -25.17 -17.61 -14.69
C TRP A 66 -24.59 -18.83 -15.42
N GLY A 67 -23.87 -19.69 -14.71
CA GLY A 67 -23.24 -20.88 -15.25
C GLY A 67 -22.08 -20.57 -16.19
N GLN A 68 -21.44 -19.40 -16.05
CA GLN A 68 -20.25 -19.02 -16.80
C GLN A 68 -18.99 -19.30 -15.98
N CYS A 69 -17.90 -19.56 -16.69
CA CYS A 69 -16.60 -19.87 -16.09
C CYS A 69 -15.63 -18.70 -16.26
N GLY A 70 -14.96 -18.33 -15.18
CA GLY A 70 -13.91 -17.32 -15.22
C GLY A 70 -13.04 -17.31 -13.96
N ILE A 71 -12.06 -16.41 -13.95
CA ILE A 71 -11.00 -16.37 -12.92
C ILE A 71 -10.90 -15.03 -12.18
N SER A 72 -11.58 -14.00 -12.70
CA SER A 72 -11.63 -12.68 -12.07
C SER A 72 -12.71 -12.62 -10.99
N ASP A 73 -12.71 -11.53 -10.22
CA ASP A 73 -13.74 -11.28 -9.20
C ASP A 73 -15.16 -11.24 -9.76
N GLU A 74 -15.34 -10.93 -11.04
CA GLU A 74 -16.62 -10.99 -11.73
C GLU A 74 -17.27 -12.39 -11.65
N PHE A 75 -16.46 -13.45 -11.64
CA PHE A 75 -16.91 -14.84 -11.59
C PHE A 75 -16.71 -15.49 -10.22
N CYS A 76 -15.74 -14.98 -9.44
CA CYS A 76 -15.25 -15.62 -8.23
C CYS A 76 -15.85 -15.08 -6.93
N THR A 77 -16.54 -13.94 -6.95
CA THR A 77 -17.04 -13.29 -5.73
C THR A 77 -18.15 -14.12 -5.06
N ASN A 78 -17.92 -14.57 -3.83
CA ASN A 78 -18.92 -15.28 -3.04
C ASN A 78 -19.84 -14.29 -2.32
N ASP A 79 -20.90 -13.83 -2.99
CA ASP A 79 -21.85 -12.85 -2.43
C ASP A 79 -23.30 -13.37 -2.53
N PRO A 80 -23.71 -14.31 -1.66
CA PRO A 80 -25.05 -14.89 -1.71
C PRO A 80 -26.13 -13.83 -1.39
N ALA A 81 -27.34 -14.01 -1.94
CA ALA A 81 -28.48 -13.14 -1.59
C ALA A 81 -28.78 -13.20 -0.08
N ASP A 82 -29.51 -12.23 0.46
CA ASP A 82 -29.88 -12.09 1.89
C ASP A 82 -30.43 -13.37 2.53
N THR A 83 -30.98 -14.27 1.73
CA THR A 83 -31.46 -15.60 2.15
C THR A 83 -30.36 -16.62 2.50
N GLY A 84 -29.10 -16.36 2.15
CA GLY A 84 -27.98 -17.30 2.28
C GLY A 84 -28.11 -18.58 1.43
N ALA A 85 -29.10 -18.65 0.54
CA ALA A 85 -29.39 -19.86 -0.21
C ALA A 85 -28.28 -20.16 -1.24
N PRO A 86 -27.81 -21.42 -1.36
CA PRO A 86 -26.79 -21.80 -2.33
C PRO A 86 -27.15 -21.45 -3.77
N GLY A 87 -26.19 -20.86 -4.48
CA GLY A 87 -26.32 -20.44 -5.87
C GLY A 87 -27.25 -19.25 -6.11
N THR A 88 -27.38 -18.38 -5.11
CA THR A 88 -27.99 -17.05 -5.24
C THR A 88 -26.90 -15.99 -5.21
N ALA A 89 -27.22 -14.78 -5.66
CA ALA A 89 -26.31 -13.65 -5.54
C ALA A 89 -27.03 -12.41 -5.05
N LYS A 90 -26.31 -11.53 -4.36
CA LYS A 90 -26.79 -10.20 -4.02
C LYS A 90 -27.14 -9.43 -5.28
N ASN A 91 -28.19 -8.61 -5.19
CA ASN A 91 -28.65 -7.82 -6.33
C ASN A 91 -27.53 -6.92 -6.85
N GLY A 92 -27.25 -6.98 -8.16
CA GLY A 92 -26.18 -6.23 -8.81
C GLY A 92 -24.85 -6.97 -8.93
N THR A 93 -24.72 -8.19 -8.40
CA THR A 93 -23.52 -9.02 -8.52
C THR A 93 -23.78 -10.27 -9.36
N ASN A 94 -22.71 -10.86 -9.90
CA ASN A 94 -22.78 -12.16 -10.59
C ASN A 94 -22.65 -13.35 -9.62
N GLY A 95 -22.17 -13.10 -8.39
CA GLY A 95 -21.95 -14.11 -7.36
C GLY A 95 -21.08 -15.28 -7.83
N CYS A 96 -20.97 -16.30 -6.98
CA CYS A 96 -20.24 -17.50 -7.31
C CYS A 96 -20.88 -18.71 -6.61
N ILE A 97 -20.97 -19.83 -7.32
CA ILE A 97 -21.65 -21.03 -6.84
C ILE A 97 -20.69 -22.18 -6.54
N SER A 98 -19.52 -22.22 -7.18
CA SER A 98 -18.47 -23.21 -6.91
C SER A 98 -17.08 -22.68 -7.26
N ASN A 99 -16.06 -23.19 -6.56
CA ASN A 99 -14.65 -22.78 -6.65
C ASN A 99 -14.38 -21.29 -6.42
N CYS A 100 -15.19 -20.63 -5.59
CA CYS A 100 -15.17 -19.19 -5.35
C CYS A 100 -13.88 -18.66 -4.70
N GLY A 101 -13.75 -17.33 -4.71
CA GLY A 101 -12.59 -16.57 -4.25
C GLY A 101 -11.46 -16.54 -5.26
N THR A 102 -10.48 -15.68 -5.07
CA THR A 102 -9.29 -15.54 -5.95
C THR A 102 -7.99 -15.88 -5.23
N ASN A 103 -8.09 -16.46 -4.02
CA ASN A 103 -6.94 -16.90 -3.24
C ASN A 103 -6.12 -17.97 -3.96
N ILE A 104 -4.80 -17.82 -3.91
CA ILE A 104 -3.85 -18.86 -4.30
C ILE A 104 -4.03 -20.05 -3.37
N THR A 105 -4.01 -21.26 -3.94
CA THR A 105 -4.13 -22.53 -3.21
C THR A 105 -2.87 -23.37 -3.41
N ASN A 106 -2.76 -24.54 -2.76
CA ASN A 106 -1.64 -25.46 -2.94
C ASN A 106 -0.25 -24.80 -2.74
N ASN A 107 -0.16 -23.83 -1.82
CA ASN A 107 1.04 -23.04 -1.54
C ASN A 107 1.55 -23.19 -0.10
N GLU A 108 1.12 -24.24 0.62
CA GLU A 108 1.57 -24.50 1.99
C GLU A 108 3.03 -24.94 2.06
N ASP A 109 3.52 -25.61 1.02
CA ASP A 109 4.89 -26.11 0.93
C ASP A 109 5.81 -25.09 0.26
N GLN A 110 6.96 -24.82 0.89
CA GLN A 110 8.04 -24.08 0.27
C GLN A 110 8.81 -24.93 -0.76
N PRO A 111 9.31 -24.33 -1.86
CA PRO A 111 10.21 -25.02 -2.78
C PRO A 111 11.55 -25.34 -2.09
N SER A 112 12.14 -26.49 -2.42
CA SER A 112 13.44 -26.92 -1.89
C SER A 112 14.61 -26.06 -2.39
N SER A 113 14.44 -25.42 -3.56
CA SER A 113 15.34 -24.42 -4.11
C SER A 113 14.54 -23.46 -5.00
N ILE A 114 14.91 -22.18 -4.96
CA ILE A 114 14.31 -21.16 -5.81
C ILE A 114 14.96 -21.22 -7.19
N LYS A 115 14.15 -21.39 -8.22
CA LYS A 115 14.57 -21.34 -9.61
C LYS A 115 14.61 -19.90 -10.09
N ARG A 116 15.75 -19.51 -10.63
CA ARG A 116 15.90 -18.32 -11.43
C ARG A 116 16.26 -18.73 -12.85
N ILE A 117 15.30 -18.58 -13.76
CA ILE A 117 15.39 -19.06 -15.14
C ILE A 117 15.57 -17.86 -16.06
N GLY A 118 16.55 -17.90 -16.96
CA GLY A 118 16.66 -16.94 -18.05
C GLY A 118 16.42 -17.65 -19.38
N TYR A 119 15.42 -17.21 -20.15
CA TYR A 119 15.33 -17.59 -21.55
C TYR A 119 16.34 -16.78 -22.36
N PHE A 120 17.07 -17.49 -23.22
CA PHE A 120 18.06 -16.93 -24.14
C PHE A 120 17.56 -17.17 -25.56
N GLU A 121 17.25 -16.09 -26.28
CA GLU A 121 16.83 -16.19 -27.68
C GLU A 121 18.06 -16.44 -28.55
N SER A 122 18.17 -17.65 -29.11
CA SER A 122 19.32 -18.12 -29.89
C SER A 122 19.60 -17.25 -31.11
N TRP A 123 18.53 -16.68 -31.68
CA TRP A 123 18.53 -15.80 -32.84
C TRP A 123 18.76 -14.31 -32.50
N ASN A 124 19.08 -13.94 -31.25
CA ASN A 124 19.23 -12.52 -30.87
C ASN A 124 20.31 -11.78 -31.70
N LEU A 125 21.28 -12.51 -32.27
CA LEU A 125 22.32 -11.96 -33.14
C LEU A 125 21.81 -11.52 -34.53
N ASP A 126 20.60 -11.93 -34.92
CA ASP A 126 19.97 -11.49 -36.18
C ASP A 126 19.41 -10.06 -36.07
N ARG A 127 19.30 -9.52 -34.86
CA ARG A 127 18.86 -8.14 -34.61
C ARG A 127 20.00 -7.15 -34.88
N PRO A 128 19.70 -5.93 -35.33
CA PRO A 128 20.71 -4.88 -35.55
C PRO A 128 21.42 -4.41 -34.26
N CYS A 129 20.81 -4.64 -33.09
CA CYS A 129 21.32 -4.40 -31.74
C CYS A 129 20.64 -5.38 -30.77
N LEU A 130 20.84 -5.26 -29.45
CA LEU A 130 20.43 -6.30 -28.47
C LEU A 130 21.15 -7.63 -28.69
N ASN A 131 22.41 -7.55 -29.11
CA ASN A 131 23.21 -8.74 -29.29
C ASN A 131 23.81 -9.14 -27.95
N MET A 132 23.59 -10.39 -27.57
CA MET A 132 24.10 -11.03 -26.36
C MET A 132 24.62 -12.42 -26.72
N ASP A 133 25.89 -12.66 -26.43
CA ASP A 133 26.44 -14.01 -26.52
C ASP A 133 26.06 -14.81 -25.26
N ILE A 134 25.77 -16.10 -25.40
CA ILE A 134 25.35 -16.93 -24.27
C ILE A 134 26.40 -17.01 -23.15
N SER A 135 27.68 -16.77 -23.45
CA SER A 135 28.73 -16.69 -22.42
C SER A 135 28.48 -15.62 -21.36
N LYS A 136 27.57 -14.65 -21.61
CA LYS A 136 27.16 -13.63 -20.62
C LYS A 136 26.37 -14.21 -19.45
N PHE A 137 25.87 -15.44 -19.54
CA PHE A 137 25.36 -16.17 -18.38
C PHE A 137 26.50 -16.65 -17.46
N GLN A 138 27.74 -16.81 -17.97
CA GLN A 138 28.86 -17.34 -17.19
C GLN A 138 29.41 -16.30 -16.21
N GLY A 139 29.71 -16.74 -14.98
CA GLY A 139 30.39 -15.91 -13.98
C GLY A 139 29.46 -15.02 -13.15
N ASN A 140 28.15 -15.05 -13.43
CA ASN A 140 27.12 -14.47 -12.58
C ASN A 140 26.32 -15.59 -11.91
N ASP A 141 26.18 -15.55 -10.58
CA ASP A 141 25.39 -16.51 -9.80
C ASP A 141 23.88 -16.17 -9.75
N TYR A 142 23.46 -15.17 -10.53
CA TYR A 142 22.08 -14.72 -10.61
C TYR A 142 21.12 -15.76 -11.21
N TYR A 143 21.50 -16.44 -12.29
CA TYR A 143 20.67 -17.47 -12.93
C TYR A 143 21.05 -18.88 -12.49
N THR A 144 20.02 -19.66 -12.15
CA THR A 144 20.18 -21.09 -11.82
C THR A 144 19.98 -22.00 -13.03
N HIS A 145 19.19 -21.56 -14.01
CA HIS A 145 18.90 -22.27 -15.24
C HIS A 145 18.98 -21.30 -16.41
N VAL A 146 19.52 -21.77 -17.52
CA VAL A 146 19.40 -21.13 -18.84
C VAL A 146 18.50 -22.01 -19.70
N HIS A 147 17.45 -21.41 -20.26
CA HIS A 147 16.60 -22.03 -21.26
C HIS A 147 17.04 -21.52 -22.63
N TRP A 148 17.69 -22.39 -23.41
CA TRP A 148 18.14 -22.06 -24.76
C TRP A 148 16.95 -22.18 -25.72
N ALA A 149 16.41 -21.04 -26.12
CA ALA A 149 15.22 -20.92 -26.95
C ALA A 149 15.63 -20.49 -28.37
N PHE A 150 15.38 -21.24 -29.43
CA PHE A 150 14.72 -22.54 -29.46
C PHE A 150 15.48 -23.50 -30.37
N ALA A 151 15.55 -24.75 -29.94
CA ALA A 151 15.90 -25.85 -30.83
C ALA A 151 14.73 -26.13 -31.78
N ASN A 152 15.07 -26.48 -33.02
CA ASN A 152 14.11 -26.84 -34.04
C ASN A 152 13.83 -28.34 -34.04
N ILE A 153 12.70 -28.75 -34.62
CA ILE A 153 12.33 -30.15 -34.84
C ILE A 153 12.03 -30.30 -36.33
N THR A 154 12.72 -31.22 -36.98
CA THR A 154 12.49 -31.51 -38.41
C THR A 154 11.16 -32.25 -38.62
N THR A 155 10.72 -32.36 -39.87
CA THR A 155 9.51 -33.13 -40.23
C THR A 155 9.62 -34.62 -39.93
N ASP A 156 10.85 -35.13 -39.78
CA ASP A 156 11.15 -36.51 -39.39
C ASP A 156 11.38 -36.66 -37.86
N TRP A 157 11.09 -35.60 -37.10
CA TRP A 157 11.21 -35.51 -35.64
C TRP A 157 12.64 -35.63 -35.11
N GLU A 158 13.62 -35.16 -35.87
CA GLU A 158 15.01 -34.99 -35.41
C GLU A 158 15.20 -33.60 -34.80
N VAL A 159 16.07 -33.49 -33.80
CA VAL A 159 16.46 -32.20 -33.20
C VAL A 159 17.45 -31.49 -34.11
N ASP A 160 17.20 -30.20 -34.38
CA ASP A 160 18.05 -29.37 -35.22
C ASP A 160 18.40 -28.05 -34.53
N VAL A 161 19.69 -27.85 -34.27
CA VAL A 161 20.26 -26.61 -33.69
C VAL A 161 21.18 -25.91 -34.69
N SER A 162 21.21 -26.35 -35.95
CA SER A 162 22.16 -25.86 -36.96
C SER A 162 21.98 -24.39 -37.34
N GLY A 163 20.78 -23.83 -37.07
CA GLY A 163 20.51 -22.40 -37.23
C GLY A 163 21.42 -21.51 -36.38
N ASP A 164 21.73 -21.95 -35.15
CA ASP A 164 22.47 -21.17 -34.15
C ASP A 164 23.59 -22.02 -33.48
N GLN A 165 24.31 -22.79 -34.30
CA GLN A 165 25.28 -23.80 -33.82
C GLN A 165 26.34 -23.24 -32.88
N ASP A 166 26.81 -22.01 -33.10
CA ASP A 166 27.84 -21.38 -32.26
C ASP A 166 27.28 -21.04 -30.86
N GLN A 167 26.03 -20.56 -30.77
CA GLN A 167 25.35 -20.32 -29.50
C GLN A 167 25.06 -21.64 -28.77
N PHE A 168 24.70 -22.70 -29.51
CA PHE A 168 24.53 -24.03 -28.91
C PHE A 168 25.86 -24.59 -28.37
N ASN A 169 26.98 -24.42 -29.09
CA ASN A 169 28.29 -24.79 -28.56
C ASN A 169 28.64 -23.99 -27.29
N GLY A 170 28.25 -22.71 -27.24
CA GLY A 170 28.34 -21.86 -26.05
C GLY A 170 27.53 -22.41 -24.87
N LEU A 171 26.29 -22.86 -25.09
CA LEU A 171 25.46 -23.52 -24.08
C LEU A 171 26.19 -24.71 -23.45
N LEU A 172 26.80 -25.58 -24.27
CA LEU A 172 27.52 -26.75 -23.78
C LEU A 172 28.72 -26.39 -22.88
N ASN A 173 29.31 -25.20 -23.09
CA ASN A 173 30.45 -24.71 -22.32
C ASN A 173 30.08 -24.01 -21.01
N LEU A 174 28.80 -23.72 -20.77
CA LEU A 174 28.37 -23.11 -19.52
C LEU A 174 28.56 -24.08 -18.33
N THR A 175 28.93 -23.52 -17.19
CA THR A 175 29.15 -24.27 -15.94
C THR A 175 28.52 -23.56 -14.75
N GLY A 176 28.09 -24.33 -13.75
CA GLY A 176 27.49 -23.79 -12.52
C GLY A 176 25.99 -23.51 -12.59
N MET A 177 25.32 -23.86 -13.68
CA MET A 177 23.88 -23.73 -13.87
C MET A 177 23.32 -24.89 -14.71
N ASN A 178 22.01 -25.08 -14.65
CA ASN A 178 21.33 -26.09 -15.46
C ASN A 178 21.12 -25.59 -16.89
N ARG A 179 21.60 -26.35 -17.87
CA ARG A 179 21.49 -26.05 -19.30
C ARG A 179 20.29 -26.78 -19.88
N ILE A 180 19.23 -26.04 -20.19
CA ILE A 180 17.96 -26.58 -20.65
C ILE A 180 17.77 -26.24 -22.13
N LEU A 181 17.41 -27.23 -22.94
CA LEU A 181 17.07 -27.02 -24.35
C LEU A 181 15.56 -26.84 -24.49
N SER A 182 15.12 -25.69 -25.01
CA SER A 182 13.70 -25.40 -25.21
C SER A 182 13.27 -25.66 -26.65
N PHE A 183 12.07 -26.22 -26.82
CA PHE A 183 11.45 -26.47 -28.12
C PHE A 183 10.11 -25.73 -28.24
N GLY A 184 9.81 -25.23 -29.44
CA GLY A 184 8.54 -24.54 -29.72
C GLY A 184 8.70 -23.03 -29.86
N GLY A 185 7.99 -22.28 -29.02
CA GLY A 185 7.77 -20.84 -29.12
C GLY A 185 6.67 -20.48 -30.10
N TRP A 186 6.19 -19.24 -29.99
CA TRP A 186 5.15 -18.67 -30.84
C TRP A 186 5.43 -18.87 -32.34
N GLY A 187 6.64 -18.53 -32.80
CA GLY A 187 7.01 -18.62 -34.21
C GLY A 187 6.92 -20.04 -34.77
N PHE A 188 7.50 -21.02 -34.06
CA PHE A 188 7.46 -22.42 -34.49
C PHE A 188 6.03 -23.00 -34.43
N SER A 189 5.26 -22.62 -33.41
CA SER A 189 3.91 -23.16 -33.17
C SER A 189 2.85 -22.58 -34.09
N THR A 190 3.05 -21.34 -34.59
CA THR A 190 2.00 -20.59 -35.30
C THR A 190 2.32 -20.27 -36.77
N THR A 191 3.53 -20.55 -37.24
CA THR A 191 3.89 -20.31 -38.66
C THR A 191 3.43 -21.44 -39.57
N SER A 192 2.95 -21.10 -40.77
CA SER A 192 2.43 -22.04 -41.77
C SER A 192 3.40 -23.15 -42.21
N TYR A 193 4.71 -22.97 -42.01
CA TYR A 193 5.75 -23.94 -42.34
C TYR A 193 6.01 -24.98 -41.25
N THR A 194 5.70 -24.68 -39.98
CA THR A 194 6.14 -25.48 -38.83
C THR A 194 5.00 -25.89 -37.88
N TYR A 195 3.84 -25.22 -37.92
CA TYR A 195 2.72 -25.44 -37.00
C TYR A 195 2.27 -26.91 -36.88
N SER A 196 2.42 -27.70 -37.95
CA SER A 196 2.00 -29.09 -37.98
C SER A 196 3.00 -30.05 -37.32
N ILE A 197 4.27 -29.66 -37.14
CA ILE A 197 5.33 -30.58 -36.73
C ILE A 197 5.08 -31.14 -35.33
N LEU A 198 4.78 -30.29 -34.33
CA LEU A 198 4.42 -30.76 -32.98
C LEU A 198 3.07 -31.48 -32.98
N ARG A 199 2.08 -30.95 -33.72
CA ARG A 199 0.73 -31.56 -33.83
C ARG A 199 0.80 -33.00 -34.34
N ASP A 200 1.59 -33.23 -35.38
CA ASP A 200 1.80 -34.54 -36.00
C ASP A 200 2.73 -35.40 -35.12
N GLY A 201 3.76 -34.79 -34.54
CA GLY A 201 4.73 -35.47 -33.67
C GLY A 201 4.11 -36.11 -32.43
N VAL A 202 3.12 -35.47 -31.80
CA VAL A 202 2.43 -36.04 -30.63
C VAL A 202 1.40 -37.13 -30.98
N MET A 203 1.11 -37.36 -32.27
CA MET A 203 0.16 -38.40 -32.68
C MET A 203 0.64 -39.83 -32.35
N ASP A 204 -0.32 -40.75 -32.23
CA ASP A 204 -0.03 -42.18 -32.09
C ASP A 204 0.78 -42.66 -33.31
N GLY A 205 1.89 -43.35 -33.07
CA GLY A 205 2.82 -43.84 -34.10
C GLY A 205 4.04 -42.93 -34.32
N ASN A 206 3.91 -41.63 -34.03
CA ASN A 206 4.97 -40.64 -34.24
C ASN A 206 5.67 -40.27 -32.92
N ARG A 207 4.89 -40.19 -31.82
CA ARG A 207 5.38 -39.71 -30.52
C ARG A 207 6.56 -40.50 -29.96
N GLN A 208 6.66 -41.80 -30.28
CA GLN A 208 7.78 -42.64 -29.88
C GLN A 208 9.09 -42.18 -30.50
N THR A 209 9.08 -41.88 -31.80
CA THR A 209 10.27 -41.39 -32.50
C THR A 209 10.65 -40.02 -31.98
N LEU A 210 9.69 -39.09 -31.88
CA LEU A 210 9.94 -37.75 -31.35
C LEU A 210 10.53 -37.78 -29.93
N ALA A 211 9.89 -38.51 -29.01
CA ALA A 211 10.34 -38.57 -27.61
C ALA A 211 11.75 -39.18 -27.50
N LYS A 212 12.02 -40.24 -28.27
CA LYS A 212 13.31 -40.92 -28.27
C LYS A 212 14.42 -40.05 -28.86
N ASN A 213 14.16 -39.37 -29.98
CA ASN A 213 15.15 -38.51 -30.62
C ASN A 213 15.53 -37.34 -29.71
N ILE A 214 14.55 -36.71 -29.06
CA ILE A 214 14.79 -35.65 -28.09
C ILE A 214 15.56 -36.19 -26.88
N ALA A 215 15.15 -37.31 -26.28
CA ALA A 215 15.85 -37.88 -25.14
C ALA A 215 17.30 -38.25 -25.47
N ASN A 216 17.55 -38.85 -26.63
CA ASN A 216 18.90 -39.15 -27.11
C ASN A 216 19.72 -37.88 -27.26
N PHE A 217 19.18 -36.83 -27.89
CA PHE A 217 19.90 -35.56 -28.07
C PHE A 217 20.28 -34.93 -26.72
N ILE A 218 19.36 -34.89 -25.75
CA ILE A 218 19.64 -34.38 -24.40
C ILE A 218 20.76 -35.17 -23.70
N VAL A 219 20.76 -36.50 -23.84
CA VAL A 219 21.77 -37.37 -23.23
C VAL A 219 23.12 -37.26 -23.95
N ASP A 220 23.13 -37.30 -25.29
CA ASP A 220 24.34 -37.28 -26.12
C ASP A 220 25.11 -35.96 -26.00
N HIS A 221 24.40 -34.87 -25.72
CA HIS A 221 24.99 -33.54 -25.47
C HIS A 221 25.17 -33.20 -23.99
N ASP A 222 24.87 -34.14 -23.08
CA ASP A 222 24.91 -33.95 -21.62
C ASP A 222 24.19 -32.69 -21.12
N LEU A 223 23.04 -32.36 -21.70
CA LEU A 223 22.20 -31.24 -21.27
C LEU A 223 21.45 -31.60 -20.00
N ASP A 224 21.11 -30.63 -19.15
CA ASP A 224 20.53 -30.87 -17.83
C ASP A 224 19.01 -31.07 -17.87
N GLY A 225 18.37 -30.77 -18.99
CA GLY A 225 16.96 -31.04 -19.19
C GLY A 225 16.41 -30.48 -20.50
N VAL A 226 15.09 -30.58 -20.63
CA VAL A 226 14.33 -30.13 -21.79
C VAL A 226 13.08 -29.39 -21.36
N ASP A 227 12.71 -28.39 -22.14
CA ASP A 227 11.54 -27.54 -21.96
C ASP A 227 10.71 -27.50 -23.24
N PHE A 228 9.39 -27.48 -23.12
CA PHE A 228 8.48 -27.36 -24.27
C PHE A 228 7.54 -26.17 -24.13
N ASP A 229 7.61 -25.30 -25.12
CA ASP A 229 6.78 -24.12 -25.26
C ASP A 229 5.89 -24.24 -26.50
N TRP A 230 4.89 -25.14 -26.44
CA TRP A 230 3.95 -25.30 -27.55
C TRP A 230 2.78 -24.33 -27.42
N GLU A 231 2.64 -23.41 -28.38
CA GLU A 231 1.66 -22.33 -28.37
C GLU A 231 0.56 -22.45 -29.45
N TYR A 232 -0.65 -22.92 -29.17
CA TYR A 232 -1.05 -23.71 -27.99
C TYR A 232 -1.78 -24.99 -28.43
N PRO A 233 -1.57 -26.13 -27.77
CA PRO A 233 -2.27 -27.38 -28.05
C PRO A 233 -3.79 -27.20 -27.92
N GLY A 234 -4.52 -27.60 -28.95
CA GLY A 234 -5.98 -27.52 -29.00
C GLY A 234 -6.56 -26.15 -29.35
N ALA A 235 -5.72 -25.12 -29.60
CA ALA A 235 -6.20 -23.79 -29.99
C ALA A 235 -7.00 -23.83 -31.31
N GLN A 236 -8.12 -23.10 -31.34
CA GLN A 236 -9.08 -23.12 -32.47
C GLN A 236 -9.05 -21.84 -33.31
N ASP A 237 -8.31 -20.83 -32.86
CA ASP A 237 -8.49 -19.43 -33.22
C ASP A 237 -7.19 -18.68 -33.53
N ILE A 238 -6.07 -19.41 -33.67
CA ILE A 238 -4.79 -18.82 -34.10
C ILE A 238 -4.89 -18.38 -35.57
N PRO A 239 -4.72 -17.08 -35.87
CA PRO A 239 -4.80 -16.57 -37.25
C PRO A 239 -3.72 -17.18 -38.14
N GLY A 240 -4.05 -17.40 -39.42
CA GLY A 240 -3.09 -17.85 -40.44
C GLY A 240 -2.83 -19.35 -40.52
N ILE A 241 -3.34 -20.15 -39.58
CA ILE A 241 -3.22 -21.62 -39.59
C ILE A 241 -4.56 -22.34 -39.31
N PRO A 242 -4.71 -23.62 -39.68
CA PRO A 242 -5.91 -24.39 -39.34
C PRO A 242 -6.09 -24.58 -37.83
N ALA A 243 -7.35 -24.69 -37.39
CA ALA A 243 -7.70 -25.07 -36.02
C ALA A 243 -7.05 -26.41 -35.65
N ASP A 244 -6.51 -26.50 -34.43
CA ASP A 244 -5.88 -27.72 -33.94
C ASP A 244 -6.93 -28.79 -33.55
N SER A 245 -6.50 -30.03 -33.38
CA SER A 245 -7.36 -31.09 -32.86
C SER A 245 -7.69 -30.82 -31.38
N PRO A 246 -8.96 -30.96 -30.95
CA PRO A 246 -9.31 -30.97 -29.53
C PRO A 246 -8.67 -32.11 -28.73
N LYS A 247 -8.04 -33.10 -29.40
CA LYS A 247 -7.30 -34.20 -28.77
C LYS A 247 -5.80 -33.92 -28.59
N SER A 248 -5.31 -32.81 -29.13
CA SER A 248 -3.91 -32.42 -29.05
C SER A 248 -3.41 -32.27 -27.60
N PRO A 249 -4.18 -31.71 -26.65
CA PRO A 249 -3.74 -31.63 -25.26
C PRO A 249 -3.52 -32.99 -24.58
N GLU A 250 -4.40 -33.97 -24.79
CA GLU A 250 -4.19 -35.32 -24.24
C GLU A 250 -3.03 -36.03 -24.92
N ARG A 251 -2.87 -35.85 -26.24
CA ARG A 251 -1.71 -36.39 -26.98
C ARG A 251 -0.40 -35.77 -26.48
N TYR A 252 -0.41 -34.49 -26.15
CA TYR A 252 0.73 -33.80 -25.58
C TYR A 252 1.09 -34.36 -24.21
N LEU A 253 0.11 -34.58 -23.33
CA LEU A 253 0.34 -35.26 -22.05
C LEU A 253 0.94 -36.66 -22.23
N GLU A 254 0.42 -37.45 -23.17
CA GLU A 254 0.97 -38.80 -23.43
C GLU A 254 2.39 -38.74 -24.02
N PHE A 255 2.69 -37.73 -24.83
CA PHE A 255 4.06 -37.45 -25.27
C PHE A 255 4.98 -37.10 -24.09
N LEU A 256 4.57 -36.21 -23.19
CA LEU A 256 5.36 -35.82 -22.01
C LEU A 256 5.62 -37.03 -21.09
N LYS A 257 4.63 -37.90 -20.87
CA LYS A 257 4.81 -39.16 -20.11
C LYS A 257 5.86 -40.06 -20.75
N LEU A 258 5.80 -40.20 -22.07
CA LEU A 258 6.74 -41.03 -22.82
C LEU A 258 8.15 -40.45 -22.75
N LEU A 259 8.31 -39.16 -23.04
CA LEU A 259 9.59 -38.47 -22.95
C LEU A 259 10.18 -38.56 -21.53
N ARG A 260 9.36 -38.40 -20.49
CA ARG A 260 9.80 -38.55 -19.11
C ARG A 260 10.37 -39.94 -18.84
N SER A 261 9.81 -40.99 -19.46
CA SER A 261 10.27 -42.37 -19.32
C SER A 261 11.55 -42.70 -20.11
N GLU A 262 11.82 -41.96 -21.19
CA GLU A 262 13.04 -42.10 -22.00
C GLU A 262 14.21 -41.29 -21.42
N LEU A 263 13.93 -40.20 -20.71
CA LEU A 263 14.94 -39.37 -20.07
C LEU A 263 15.43 -39.95 -18.73
N PRO A 264 16.73 -39.88 -18.41
CA PRO A 264 17.23 -40.18 -17.07
C PRO A 264 16.57 -39.30 -16.00
N SER A 265 16.38 -39.84 -14.79
CA SER A 265 15.74 -39.12 -13.68
C SER A 265 16.51 -37.89 -13.18
N SER A 266 17.78 -37.76 -13.57
CA SER A 266 18.61 -36.58 -13.27
C SER A 266 18.38 -35.42 -14.24
N LYS A 267 17.70 -35.64 -15.38
CA LYS A 267 17.44 -34.61 -16.39
C LYS A 267 16.04 -34.02 -16.18
N SER A 268 15.92 -32.70 -16.09
CA SER A 268 14.61 -32.07 -15.89
C SER A 268 13.74 -32.09 -17.15
N LEU A 269 12.43 -32.10 -16.96
CA LEU A 269 11.42 -31.91 -17.99
C LEU A 269 10.49 -30.79 -17.53
N SER A 270 10.38 -29.71 -18.30
CA SER A 270 9.45 -28.61 -18.05
C SER A 270 8.59 -28.29 -19.26
N ILE A 271 7.58 -27.47 -19.03
CA ILE A 271 6.76 -26.86 -20.09
C ILE A 271 6.59 -25.37 -19.79
N ALA A 272 6.45 -24.57 -20.85
CA ALA A 272 5.83 -23.25 -20.75
C ALA A 272 4.31 -23.38 -20.93
N ALA A 273 3.55 -22.63 -20.13
CA ALA A 273 2.09 -22.64 -20.13
C ALA A 273 1.52 -21.21 -20.12
N PRO A 274 0.41 -20.96 -20.85
CA PRO A 274 -0.17 -19.63 -20.98
C PRO A 274 -0.91 -19.20 -19.71
N ALA A 275 -0.78 -17.93 -19.30
CA ALA A 275 -1.57 -17.34 -18.21
C ALA A 275 -3.05 -17.14 -18.56
N SER A 276 -3.38 -17.12 -19.85
CA SER A 276 -4.75 -16.98 -20.34
C SER A 276 -5.61 -18.22 -20.03
N TYR A 277 -6.75 -18.00 -19.35
CA TYR A 277 -7.76 -19.04 -19.15
C TYR A 277 -8.22 -19.67 -20.47
N TRP A 278 -8.36 -18.87 -21.52
CA TRP A 278 -8.86 -19.32 -22.83
C TRP A 278 -8.00 -20.42 -23.44
N TYR A 279 -6.67 -20.32 -23.30
CA TYR A 279 -5.74 -21.32 -23.81
C TYR A 279 -5.45 -22.42 -22.78
N LEU A 280 -5.23 -22.08 -21.51
CA LEU A 280 -4.86 -23.06 -20.49
C LEU A 280 -5.98 -24.08 -20.23
N LYS A 281 -7.26 -23.73 -20.42
CA LYS A 281 -8.39 -24.64 -20.17
C LYS A 281 -8.34 -25.93 -20.99
N ASN A 282 -7.62 -25.94 -22.10
CA ASN A 282 -7.43 -27.13 -22.94
C ASN A 282 -6.38 -28.08 -22.35
N PHE A 283 -5.45 -27.60 -21.53
CA PHE A 283 -4.36 -28.40 -20.99
C PHE A 283 -4.87 -29.30 -19.85
N PRO A 284 -4.54 -30.60 -19.84
CA PRO A 284 -4.70 -31.45 -18.66
C PRO A 284 -3.61 -31.12 -17.62
N ILE A 285 -3.57 -29.85 -17.18
CA ILE A 285 -2.41 -29.25 -16.50
C ILE A 285 -2.08 -29.93 -15.17
N LYS A 286 -3.11 -30.43 -14.46
CA LYS A 286 -2.92 -31.22 -13.23
C LYS A 286 -2.15 -32.51 -13.48
N ASP A 287 -2.49 -33.22 -14.56
CA ASP A 287 -1.85 -34.47 -14.91
C ASP A 287 -0.46 -34.22 -15.52
N MET A 288 -0.29 -33.10 -16.22
CA MET A 288 1.04 -32.64 -16.69
C MET A 288 1.96 -32.32 -15.52
N ALA A 289 1.47 -31.62 -14.48
CA ALA A 289 2.24 -31.30 -13.27
C ALA A 289 2.75 -32.55 -12.51
N ALA A 290 2.08 -33.70 -12.68
CA ALA A 290 2.53 -34.97 -12.12
C ALA A 290 3.67 -35.63 -12.92
N VAL A 291 3.99 -35.12 -14.12
CA VAL A 291 4.99 -35.66 -15.03
C VAL A 291 6.20 -34.74 -15.15
N VAL A 292 5.98 -33.43 -15.17
CA VAL A 292 7.02 -32.40 -15.31
C VAL A 292 7.59 -31.99 -13.96
N ASP A 293 8.84 -31.53 -13.96
CA ASP A 293 9.54 -31.06 -12.77
C ASP A 293 9.08 -29.66 -12.34
N TYR A 294 8.78 -28.80 -13.31
CA TYR A 294 8.23 -27.46 -13.10
C TYR A 294 7.50 -26.96 -14.35
N ILE A 295 6.66 -25.94 -14.17
CA ILE A 295 5.94 -25.24 -15.24
C ILE A 295 6.41 -23.79 -15.24
N VAL A 296 6.96 -23.34 -16.37
CA VAL A 296 7.17 -21.92 -16.64
C VAL A 296 5.82 -21.33 -17.02
N TYR A 297 5.34 -20.39 -16.22
CA TYR A 297 4.00 -19.84 -16.40
C TYR A 297 4.10 -18.42 -16.92
N MET A 298 3.70 -18.23 -18.18
CA MET A 298 3.91 -17.01 -18.94
C MET A 298 2.94 -15.91 -18.49
N THR A 299 3.20 -15.34 -17.31
CA THR A 299 2.40 -14.27 -16.68
C THR A 299 2.78 -12.88 -17.20
N TYR A 300 2.83 -12.79 -18.53
CA TYR A 300 3.04 -11.61 -19.36
C TYR A 300 2.21 -11.80 -20.64
N ASP A 301 2.19 -10.81 -21.53
CA ASP A 301 1.28 -10.80 -22.69
C ASP A 301 -0.19 -11.01 -22.28
N LEU A 302 -0.58 -10.48 -21.12
CA LEU A 302 -1.97 -10.50 -20.68
C LEU A 302 -2.86 -9.68 -21.60
N HIS A 303 -2.28 -8.63 -22.18
CA HIS A 303 -2.92 -7.72 -23.14
C HIS A 303 -1.97 -7.38 -24.28
N GLY A 304 -2.55 -7.10 -25.44
CA GLY A 304 -1.82 -6.83 -26.66
C GLY A 304 -2.72 -6.35 -27.80
N GLN A 305 -2.13 -6.13 -28.97
CA GLN A 305 -2.88 -5.64 -30.14
C GLN A 305 -4.02 -6.57 -30.59
N TRP A 306 -3.95 -7.85 -30.21
CA TRP A 306 -4.99 -8.84 -30.47
C TRP A 306 -6.32 -8.57 -29.74
N ASP A 307 -6.33 -7.68 -28.74
CA ASP A 307 -7.53 -7.26 -28.01
C ASP A 307 -8.42 -6.29 -28.83
N TYR A 308 -7.88 -5.75 -29.94
CA TYR A 308 -8.63 -4.85 -30.81
C TYR A 308 -9.93 -5.49 -31.32
N GLN A 309 -11.06 -4.81 -31.07
CA GLN A 309 -12.39 -5.29 -31.49
C GLN A 309 -12.79 -6.66 -30.91
N ARG A 310 -12.29 -7.00 -29.71
CA ARG A 310 -12.63 -8.23 -28.99
C ARG A 310 -13.52 -7.94 -27.78
N THR A 311 -14.82 -8.21 -27.93
CA THR A 311 -15.88 -7.91 -26.95
C THR A 311 -15.73 -8.50 -25.54
N TYR A 312 -14.83 -9.47 -25.36
CA TYR A 312 -14.60 -10.15 -24.08
C TYR A 312 -13.11 -10.33 -23.75
N ALA A 313 -12.22 -9.62 -24.45
CA ALA A 313 -10.80 -9.63 -24.10
C ALA A 313 -10.57 -8.92 -22.77
N ASP A 314 -11.29 -7.82 -22.55
CA ASP A 314 -11.05 -6.88 -21.47
C ASP A 314 -12.33 -6.64 -20.66
N SER A 315 -12.28 -6.88 -19.35
CA SER A 315 -13.39 -6.54 -18.46
C SER A 315 -13.66 -5.02 -18.50
N GLY A 316 -14.91 -4.64 -18.74
CA GLY A 316 -15.32 -3.23 -18.82
C GLY A 316 -15.08 -2.56 -20.18
N CYS A 317 -14.45 -3.24 -21.14
CA CYS A 317 -14.17 -2.70 -22.47
C CYS A 317 -14.87 -3.54 -23.56
N PRO A 318 -16.18 -3.33 -23.79
CA PRO A 318 -17.01 -4.18 -24.66
C PRO A 318 -16.67 -4.08 -26.15
N ASP A 319 -15.93 -3.06 -26.57
CA ASP A 319 -15.42 -2.94 -27.93
C ASP A 319 -13.97 -3.46 -28.04
N GLY A 320 -13.35 -3.88 -26.92
CA GLY A 320 -11.94 -4.26 -26.84
C GLY A 320 -10.99 -3.11 -27.23
N GLY A 321 -9.69 -3.41 -27.27
CA GLY A 321 -8.68 -2.43 -27.70
C GLY A 321 -8.41 -1.32 -26.69
N CYS A 322 -8.66 -1.60 -25.40
CA CYS A 322 -8.33 -0.67 -24.33
C CYS A 322 -6.83 -0.71 -24.01
N LEU A 323 -6.29 0.39 -23.47
CA LEU A 323 -4.89 0.52 -23.03
C LEU A 323 -4.67 -0.27 -21.73
N ARG A 324 -4.63 -1.60 -21.83
CA ARG A 324 -4.42 -2.50 -20.71
C ARG A 324 -2.96 -2.93 -20.60
N SER A 325 -2.50 -3.10 -19.37
CA SER A 325 -1.11 -3.45 -19.08
C SER A 325 -0.86 -4.94 -19.30
N GLN A 326 0.12 -5.27 -20.15
CA GLN A 326 0.47 -6.67 -20.44
C GLN A 326 1.04 -7.44 -19.23
N VAL A 327 1.39 -6.73 -18.16
CA VAL A 327 1.97 -7.27 -16.93
C VAL A 327 1.11 -6.94 -15.71
N ASN A 328 -0.20 -6.75 -15.89
CA ASN A 328 -1.15 -6.47 -14.81
C ASN A 328 -0.97 -7.38 -13.59
N LYS A 329 -0.69 -6.79 -12.41
CA LYS A 329 -0.43 -7.55 -11.18
C LYS A 329 -1.67 -8.29 -10.69
N THR A 330 -2.84 -7.67 -10.76
CA THR A 330 -4.11 -8.27 -10.33
C THR A 330 -4.45 -9.46 -11.21
N GLU A 331 -4.30 -9.32 -12.53
CA GLU A 331 -4.54 -10.42 -13.46
C GLU A 331 -3.47 -11.51 -13.39
N THR A 332 -2.22 -11.13 -13.12
CA THR A 332 -1.17 -12.10 -12.77
C THR A 332 -1.58 -12.90 -11.53
N ALA A 333 -2.15 -12.26 -10.51
CA ALA A 333 -2.64 -12.95 -9.32
C ALA A 333 -3.81 -13.90 -9.65
N TYR A 334 -4.74 -13.50 -10.53
CA TYR A 334 -5.79 -14.38 -11.03
C TYR A 334 -5.23 -15.57 -11.79
N ALA A 335 -4.24 -15.38 -12.65
CA ALA A 335 -3.57 -16.45 -13.36
C ALA A 335 -2.88 -17.44 -12.40
N LEU A 336 -2.16 -16.93 -11.39
CA LEU A 336 -1.50 -17.75 -10.36
C LEU A 336 -2.51 -18.50 -9.48
N SER A 337 -3.65 -17.87 -9.17
CA SER A 337 -4.78 -18.51 -8.50
C SER A 337 -5.37 -19.64 -9.35
N MET A 338 -5.59 -19.38 -10.64
CA MET A 338 -6.15 -20.35 -11.58
C MET A 338 -5.29 -21.62 -11.68
N ILE A 339 -3.99 -21.49 -11.94
CA ILE A 339 -3.12 -22.66 -12.12
C ILE A 339 -3.01 -23.48 -10.83
N THR A 340 -2.98 -22.82 -9.67
CA THR A 340 -2.95 -23.54 -8.39
C THR A 340 -4.27 -24.24 -8.08
N LYS A 341 -5.41 -23.59 -8.33
CA LYS A 341 -6.74 -24.21 -8.23
C LYS A 341 -6.95 -25.37 -9.20
N ALA A 342 -6.32 -25.32 -10.36
CA ALA A 342 -6.32 -26.43 -11.32
C ALA A 342 -5.63 -27.69 -10.75
N GLY A 343 -4.91 -27.57 -9.65
CA GLY A 343 -4.29 -28.67 -8.92
C GLY A 343 -2.77 -28.71 -9.05
N VAL A 344 -2.15 -27.66 -9.60
CA VAL A 344 -0.69 -27.54 -9.66
C VAL A 344 -0.16 -27.01 -8.32
N PRO A 345 0.82 -27.67 -7.68
CA PRO A 345 1.51 -27.14 -6.50
C PRO A 345 2.23 -25.82 -6.82
N ALA A 346 2.11 -24.81 -5.95
CA ALA A 346 2.79 -23.52 -6.15
C ALA A 346 4.32 -23.70 -6.29
N LYS A 347 4.91 -24.59 -5.48
CA LYS A 347 6.34 -24.96 -5.53
C LYS A 347 6.82 -25.60 -6.85
N GLN A 348 5.92 -25.88 -7.80
CA GLN A 348 6.25 -26.33 -9.17
C GLN A 348 6.03 -25.24 -10.23
N VAL A 349 5.40 -24.11 -9.90
CA VAL A 349 5.13 -23.03 -10.85
C VAL A 349 6.21 -21.96 -10.76
N VAL A 350 6.85 -21.65 -11.89
CA VAL A 350 7.83 -20.58 -12.06
C VAL A 350 7.12 -19.41 -12.75
N ALA A 351 6.97 -18.27 -12.06
CA ALA A 351 6.25 -17.12 -12.59
C ALA A 351 7.09 -16.34 -13.62
N GLY A 352 6.54 -16.10 -14.80
CA GLY A 352 7.21 -15.39 -15.89
C GLY A 352 7.21 -13.88 -15.71
N LEU A 353 8.35 -13.26 -15.99
CA LEU A 353 8.57 -11.82 -16.00
C LEU A 353 9.06 -11.39 -17.39
N ALA A 354 8.37 -10.41 -17.98
CA ALA A 354 8.76 -9.83 -19.26
C ALA A 354 9.91 -8.83 -19.06
N LEU A 355 10.93 -8.94 -19.91
CA LEU A 355 11.99 -7.96 -20.11
C LEU A 355 11.74 -7.11 -21.37
N TYR A 356 10.46 -6.85 -21.63
CA TYR A 356 9.95 -6.04 -22.72
C TYR A 356 8.59 -5.45 -22.32
N GLY A 357 8.10 -4.51 -23.11
CA GLY A 357 6.78 -3.91 -23.02
C GLY A 357 5.93 -4.16 -24.26
N ARG A 358 4.60 -4.11 -24.08
CA ARG A 358 3.63 -4.04 -25.18
C ARG A 358 3.26 -2.58 -25.38
N SER A 359 3.45 -2.09 -26.60
CA SER A 359 3.24 -0.69 -26.96
C SER A 359 2.02 -0.48 -27.85
N PHE A 360 1.42 0.70 -27.75
CA PHE A 360 0.19 1.09 -28.43
C PHE A 360 0.26 2.57 -28.81
N LYS A 361 -0.28 2.90 -29.98
CA LYS A 361 -0.58 4.31 -30.30
C LYS A 361 -1.98 4.63 -29.81
N MET A 362 -2.10 5.64 -28.97
CA MET A 362 -3.35 6.06 -28.35
C MET A 362 -4.27 6.66 -29.42
N GLU A 363 -5.57 6.33 -29.39
CA GLU A 363 -6.54 6.98 -30.28
C GLU A 363 -6.77 8.45 -29.92
N ASN A 364 -6.65 8.78 -28.63
CA ASN A 364 -6.76 10.13 -28.10
C ASN A 364 -5.55 10.40 -27.19
N PRO A 365 -4.61 11.29 -27.59
CA PRO A 365 -3.42 11.61 -26.80
C PRO A 365 -3.72 12.17 -25.40
N SER A 366 -4.93 12.70 -25.18
CA SER A 366 -5.38 13.20 -23.87
C SER A 366 -6.03 12.12 -22.98
N CYS A 367 -6.08 10.86 -23.42
CA CYS A 367 -6.69 9.74 -22.71
C CYS A 367 -5.68 8.59 -22.63
N SER A 368 -5.11 8.39 -21.45
CA SER A 368 -4.05 7.39 -21.20
C SER A 368 -4.40 6.32 -20.17
N GLY A 369 -5.58 6.41 -19.57
CA GLY A 369 -6.06 5.46 -18.57
C GLY A 369 -6.51 4.13 -19.19
N PRO A 370 -6.79 3.12 -18.35
CA PRO A 370 -7.09 1.76 -18.81
C PRO A 370 -8.43 1.60 -19.54
N GLU A 371 -9.28 2.63 -19.54
CA GLU A 371 -10.54 2.69 -20.31
C GLU A 371 -10.36 3.44 -21.66
N CYS A 372 -9.17 3.96 -21.92
CA CYS A 372 -8.82 4.62 -23.18
C CYS A 372 -8.43 3.59 -24.23
N HIS A 373 -8.52 3.95 -25.51
CA HIS A 373 -8.35 3.01 -26.62
C HIS A 373 -7.05 3.25 -27.40
N PHE A 374 -6.59 2.20 -28.07
CA PHE A 374 -5.48 2.25 -29.02
C PHE A 374 -5.91 2.07 -30.47
N THR A 375 -5.12 2.60 -31.39
CA THR A 375 -5.33 2.40 -32.84
C THR A 375 -4.94 0.97 -33.24
N GLY A 376 -5.80 0.26 -33.97
CA GLY A 376 -5.57 -1.13 -34.39
C GLY A 376 -6.08 -1.42 -35.81
N PRO A 377 -6.03 -2.70 -36.29
CA PRO A 377 -5.76 -3.93 -35.52
C PRO A 377 -4.29 -4.25 -35.22
N GLU A 378 -3.36 -3.72 -36.00
CA GLU A 378 -1.93 -3.76 -35.65
C GLU A 378 -1.59 -2.54 -34.81
N SER A 379 -0.68 -2.68 -33.85
CA SER A 379 -0.30 -1.54 -33.01
C SER A 379 0.21 -0.40 -33.88
N GLY A 380 -0.39 0.78 -33.74
CA GLY A 380 0.08 1.99 -34.41
C GLY A 380 1.35 2.59 -33.80
N ALA A 381 1.85 2.03 -32.69
CA ALA A 381 3.07 2.52 -32.05
C ALA A 381 4.28 2.31 -32.94
N GLU A 382 5.23 3.24 -32.90
CA GLU A 382 6.46 3.10 -33.68
C GLU A 382 7.27 1.86 -33.24
N PRO A 383 7.75 1.04 -34.19
CA PRO A 383 8.63 -0.08 -33.87
C PRO A 383 9.93 0.38 -33.23
N GLY A 384 10.42 -0.38 -32.25
CA GLY A 384 11.75 -0.17 -31.69
C GLY A 384 12.86 -0.35 -32.72
N SER A 385 13.99 0.36 -32.54
CA SER A 385 15.10 0.34 -33.50
C SER A 385 15.85 -1.01 -33.55
N CYS A 386 15.85 -1.76 -32.45
CA CYS A 386 16.48 -3.06 -32.30
C CYS A 386 15.51 -4.20 -32.59
N THR A 387 14.32 -4.17 -31.98
CA THR A 387 13.32 -5.24 -32.11
C THR A 387 12.54 -5.17 -33.41
N GLN A 388 12.45 -4.00 -34.04
CA GLN A 388 11.81 -3.75 -35.34
C GLN A 388 10.38 -4.29 -35.46
N THR A 389 9.67 -4.39 -34.33
CA THR A 389 8.32 -4.95 -34.25
C THR A 389 7.38 -3.91 -33.65
N ALA A 390 6.35 -3.52 -34.39
CA ALA A 390 5.32 -2.62 -33.87
C ALA A 390 4.59 -3.28 -32.69
N GLY A 391 4.28 -2.50 -31.66
CA GLY A 391 3.61 -2.99 -30.46
C GLY A 391 4.47 -3.79 -29.49
N TYR A 392 5.79 -3.79 -29.69
CA TYR A 392 6.75 -4.52 -28.87
C TYR A 392 8.02 -3.70 -28.70
N LEU A 393 8.41 -3.41 -27.46
CA LEU A 393 9.65 -2.70 -27.14
C LEU A 393 10.43 -3.50 -26.10
N SER A 394 11.69 -3.79 -26.37
CA SER A 394 12.58 -4.36 -25.35
C SER A 394 12.79 -3.39 -24.18
N ASN A 395 13.15 -3.90 -23.00
CA ASN A 395 13.53 -3.05 -21.87
C ASN A 395 14.67 -2.09 -22.24
N TYR A 396 15.66 -2.57 -23.00
CA TYR A 396 16.75 -1.74 -23.52
C TYR A 396 16.24 -0.54 -24.33
N GLU A 397 15.31 -0.74 -25.26
CA GLU A 397 14.74 0.35 -26.05
C GLU A 397 13.93 1.33 -25.20
N ILE A 398 13.20 0.84 -24.19
CA ILE A 398 12.48 1.68 -23.24
C ILE A 398 13.46 2.55 -22.44
N TYR A 399 14.57 1.98 -21.96
CA TYR A 399 15.62 2.74 -21.28
C TYR A 399 16.27 3.78 -22.18
N GLN A 400 16.43 3.49 -23.48
CA GLN A 400 16.92 4.47 -24.44
C GLN A 400 15.94 5.64 -24.61
N ILE A 401 14.64 5.38 -24.72
CA ILE A 401 13.62 6.44 -24.79
C ILE A 401 13.71 7.36 -23.56
N ILE A 402 13.82 6.77 -22.36
CA ILE A 402 13.98 7.52 -21.11
C ILE A 402 15.26 8.36 -21.14
N GLY A 403 16.40 7.75 -21.43
CA GLY A 403 17.70 8.45 -21.45
C GLY A 403 17.81 9.53 -22.52
N GLN A 404 17.11 9.39 -23.66
CA GLN A 404 17.04 10.43 -24.69
C GLN A 404 16.28 11.67 -24.20
N ALA A 405 15.20 11.49 -23.43
CA ALA A 405 14.44 12.60 -22.86
C ALA A 405 15.25 13.40 -21.82
N ASP A 406 16.19 12.76 -21.12
CA ASP A 406 17.11 13.41 -20.19
C ASP A 406 18.18 14.26 -20.90
N ASN A 407 18.34 14.12 -22.22
CA ASN A 407 19.36 14.79 -23.04
C ASN A 407 18.76 15.60 -24.21
N PRO A 408 17.90 16.59 -23.95
CA PRO A 408 17.14 17.30 -24.99
C PRO A 408 18.02 18.12 -25.95
N GLU A 409 19.24 18.47 -25.55
CA GLU A 409 20.20 19.16 -26.43
C GLU A 409 20.68 18.28 -27.60
N VAL A 410 20.66 16.95 -27.42
CA VAL A 410 21.14 15.97 -28.41
C VAL A 410 19.98 15.38 -29.20
N TYR A 411 18.89 15.02 -28.51
CA TYR A 411 17.78 14.25 -29.10
C TYR A 411 16.53 15.09 -29.38
N GLY A 412 16.52 16.37 -28.98
CA GLY A 412 15.33 17.21 -29.04
C GLY A 412 14.40 16.96 -27.85
N ASN A 413 13.28 17.69 -27.81
CA ASN A 413 12.32 17.56 -26.72
C ASN A 413 11.47 16.30 -26.92
N ILE A 414 11.71 15.28 -26.08
CA ILE A 414 10.85 14.11 -25.94
C ILE A 414 9.97 14.32 -24.71
N SER A 415 8.65 14.26 -24.88
CA SER A 415 7.71 14.36 -23.75
C SER A 415 7.50 12.98 -23.15
N ILE A 416 7.83 12.80 -21.87
CA ILE A 416 7.58 11.55 -21.15
C ILE A 416 6.61 11.79 -20.00
N THR A 417 5.63 10.90 -19.86
CA THR A 417 4.82 10.79 -18.63
C THR A 417 4.83 9.35 -18.16
N GLN A 418 5.28 9.13 -16.93
CA GLN A 418 5.29 7.82 -16.29
C GLN A 418 4.10 7.70 -15.34
N TYR A 419 3.35 6.61 -15.47
CA TYR A 419 2.30 6.24 -14.54
C TYR A 419 2.68 4.93 -13.86
N GLN A 420 2.53 4.92 -12.54
CA GLN A 420 2.70 3.74 -11.70
C GLN A 420 1.31 3.16 -11.50
N ASP A 421 0.95 2.05 -12.15
CA ASP A 421 -0.27 1.27 -11.84
C ASP A 421 -0.34 -0.04 -12.64
N GLU A 422 -0.47 -1.19 -11.96
CA GLU A 422 -0.79 -2.48 -12.60
C GLU A 422 0.23 -2.89 -13.69
N GLY A 423 1.51 -2.55 -13.49
CA GLY A 423 2.56 -2.49 -14.53
C GLY A 423 3.03 -1.05 -14.66
N ASP A 424 4.26 -0.82 -15.10
CA ASP A 424 4.72 0.55 -15.35
C ASP A 424 4.28 0.97 -16.73
N VAL A 425 3.67 2.15 -16.82
CA VAL A 425 3.26 2.74 -18.07
C VAL A 425 4.16 3.92 -18.39
N LEU A 426 4.69 3.93 -19.60
CA LEU A 426 5.43 5.07 -20.14
C LEU A 426 4.71 5.60 -21.37
N ILE A 427 4.44 6.90 -21.37
CA ILE A 427 3.93 7.62 -22.54
C ILE A 427 5.07 8.45 -23.11
N TYR A 428 5.26 8.37 -24.43
CA TYR A 428 6.30 9.11 -25.15
C TYR A 428 5.77 9.68 -26.46
N ASP A 429 6.38 10.77 -26.93
CA ASP A 429 6.03 11.46 -28.18
C ASP A 429 4.53 11.77 -28.33
N GLU A 430 3.92 12.21 -27.23
CA GLU A 430 2.52 12.62 -27.07
C GLU A 430 1.48 11.48 -27.17
N ASP A 431 1.65 10.52 -28.08
CA ASP A 431 0.61 9.53 -28.41
C ASP A 431 1.04 8.06 -28.38
N ASN A 432 2.30 7.75 -28.04
CA ASN A 432 2.74 6.37 -27.85
C ASN A 432 2.68 5.99 -26.38
N TRP A 433 2.22 4.78 -26.10
CA TRP A 433 2.01 4.22 -24.77
C TRP A 433 2.68 2.85 -24.71
N VAL A 434 3.40 2.54 -23.65
CA VAL A 434 3.99 1.20 -23.43
C VAL A 434 3.80 0.77 -21.99
N SER A 435 3.31 -0.47 -21.79
CA SER A 435 3.30 -1.13 -20.48
C SER A 435 4.44 -2.12 -20.36
N TRP A 436 5.17 -2.05 -19.26
CA TRP A 436 6.37 -2.85 -18.98
C TRP A 436 6.59 -3.00 -17.48
N LEU A 437 7.69 -3.65 -17.06
CA LEU A 437 8.12 -3.69 -15.67
C LEU A 437 9.37 -2.83 -15.50
N SER A 438 9.24 -1.69 -14.83
CA SER A 438 10.39 -0.89 -14.40
C SER A 438 11.27 -1.69 -13.44
N PRO A 439 12.55 -1.32 -13.23
CA PRO A 439 13.44 -2.05 -12.32
C PRO A 439 12.86 -2.25 -10.91
N SER A 440 12.17 -1.24 -10.36
CA SER A 440 11.53 -1.32 -9.04
C SER A 440 10.34 -2.27 -9.04
N SER A 441 9.44 -2.15 -10.02
CA SER A 441 8.28 -3.04 -10.17
C SER A 441 8.69 -4.48 -10.48
N TYR A 442 9.75 -4.67 -11.28
CA TYR A 442 10.36 -5.96 -11.57
C TYR A 442 10.87 -6.62 -10.27
N ALA A 443 11.66 -5.89 -9.48
CA ALA A 443 12.17 -6.39 -8.20
C ALA A 443 11.03 -6.72 -7.23
N SER A 444 10.02 -5.84 -7.16
CA SER A 444 8.83 -6.08 -6.35
C SER A 444 8.06 -7.32 -6.80
N ARG A 445 7.86 -7.50 -8.12
CA ARG A 445 7.17 -8.65 -8.69
C ARG A 445 7.89 -9.96 -8.38
N ARG A 446 9.21 -9.97 -8.56
CA ARG A 446 10.06 -11.14 -8.29
C ARG A 446 10.01 -11.54 -6.83
N SER A 447 9.98 -10.56 -5.94
CA SER A 447 9.88 -10.83 -4.51
C SER A 447 8.49 -11.32 -4.12
N TRP A 448 7.43 -10.67 -4.64
CA TRP A 448 6.04 -11.06 -4.39
C TRP A 448 5.76 -12.53 -4.75
N THR A 449 6.21 -13.01 -5.91
CA THR A 449 6.05 -14.41 -6.29
C THR A 449 6.83 -15.35 -5.37
N GLY A 450 8.03 -14.95 -4.93
CA GLY A 450 8.81 -15.69 -3.93
C GLY A 450 8.12 -15.81 -2.57
N GLY A 451 7.46 -14.75 -2.09
CA GLY A 451 6.68 -14.73 -0.85
C GLY A 451 5.45 -15.64 -0.85
N LEU A 452 5.00 -16.07 -2.05
CA LEU A 452 3.85 -16.94 -2.25
C LEU A 452 4.23 -18.43 -2.40
N ASN A 453 5.46 -18.80 -2.08
CA ASN A 453 6.01 -20.16 -2.17
C ASN A 453 6.00 -20.74 -3.60
N PHE A 454 6.02 -19.89 -4.63
CA PHE A 454 6.23 -20.33 -6.01
C PHE A 454 7.65 -20.86 -6.22
N ALA A 455 7.82 -21.74 -7.21
CA ALA A 455 9.11 -22.38 -7.53
C ALA A 455 10.22 -21.38 -7.87
N GLY A 456 9.86 -20.16 -8.28
CA GLY A 456 10.75 -19.06 -8.57
C GLY A 456 10.24 -18.20 -9.73
N THR A 457 11.15 -17.58 -10.49
CA THR A 457 10.79 -16.73 -11.64
C THR A 457 11.60 -17.03 -12.89
N SER A 458 10.98 -16.79 -14.04
CA SER A 458 11.65 -16.81 -15.35
C SER A 458 11.67 -15.41 -15.96
N ASP A 459 12.70 -15.13 -16.75
CA ASP A 459 12.79 -13.93 -17.59
C ASP A 459 12.62 -14.29 -19.06
N TRP A 460 11.67 -13.61 -19.70
CA TRP A 460 11.50 -13.62 -21.15
C TRP A 460 11.78 -12.22 -21.72
N ALA A 461 12.86 -11.99 -22.45
CA ALA A 461 14.07 -12.82 -22.53
C ALA A 461 15.29 -11.98 -22.15
N VAL A 462 16.34 -12.64 -21.68
CA VAL A 462 17.48 -11.96 -21.00
C VAL A 462 18.19 -10.98 -21.94
N ASP A 463 18.28 -11.33 -23.22
CA ASP A 463 18.91 -10.52 -24.27
C ASP A 463 18.09 -9.27 -24.67
N LEU A 464 16.88 -9.07 -24.13
CA LEU A 464 16.08 -7.87 -24.33
C LEU A 464 16.36 -6.76 -23.30
N ASN A 465 17.06 -7.08 -22.21
CA ASN A 465 17.31 -6.11 -21.15
C ASN A 465 18.58 -5.29 -21.38
N GLN A 466 19.58 -5.84 -22.07
CA GLN A 466 20.87 -5.18 -22.25
C GLN A 466 21.57 -5.60 -23.54
N THR A 467 22.31 -4.68 -24.17
CA THR A 467 23.12 -4.96 -25.37
C THR A 467 24.61 -5.00 -25.05
N TYR A 468 25.37 -5.79 -25.81
CA TYR A 468 26.82 -5.92 -25.65
C TYR A 468 27.56 -5.60 -26.95
N ALA A 469 28.74 -4.99 -26.82
CA ALA A 469 29.61 -4.68 -27.95
C ALA A 469 30.13 -5.97 -28.62
N SER A 470 30.79 -5.83 -29.78
CA SER A 470 31.43 -6.95 -30.49
C SER A 470 30.49 -8.14 -30.71
N ASN A 471 29.29 -7.87 -31.24
CA ASN A 471 28.23 -8.85 -31.49
C ASN A 471 27.96 -9.74 -30.28
N GLY A 472 27.72 -9.14 -29.10
CA GLY A 472 27.38 -9.90 -27.90
C GLY A 472 28.55 -10.28 -26.99
N THR A 473 29.79 -10.27 -27.48
CA THR A 473 30.96 -10.79 -26.73
C THR A 473 31.69 -9.75 -25.90
N GLY A 474 31.60 -8.47 -26.27
CA GLY A 474 32.30 -7.34 -25.65
C GLY A 474 31.68 -6.89 -24.32
N GLU A 475 32.07 -5.72 -23.85
CA GLU A 475 31.48 -5.10 -22.65
C GLU A 475 30.02 -4.71 -22.90
N ALA A 476 29.24 -4.62 -21.82
CA ALA A 476 27.88 -4.12 -21.87
C ALA A 476 27.92 -2.66 -22.36
N VAL A 477 27.05 -2.32 -23.31
CA VAL A 477 26.95 -0.93 -23.80
C VAL A 477 26.10 -0.16 -22.80
N SER A 478 26.74 0.73 -22.05
CA SER A 478 26.07 1.60 -21.09
C SER A 478 24.89 2.32 -21.72
N ASN A 479 23.70 2.05 -21.20
CA ASN A 479 22.60 3.00 -21.21
C ASN A 479 22.75 3.78 -19.91
N ASP A 480 22.78 5.11 -19.93
CA ASP A 480 23.01 5.98 -18.74
C ASP A 480 22.01 5.76 -17.56
N VAL A 481 21.09 4.80 -17.69
CA VAL A 481 20.11 4.32 -16.69
C VAL A 481 20.61 3.09 -15.90
N GLU A 482 21.57 2.32 -16.42
CA GLU A 482 22.14 1.14 -15.75
C GLU A 482 23.47 1.48 -15.07
N ASP A 483 23.43 1.93 -13.82
CA ASP A 483 24.59 1.69 -12.92
C ASP A 483 24.33 1.76 -11.40
N ASN A 484 23.09 1.77 -10.90
CA ASN A 484 22.89 1.92 -9.44
C ASN A 484 21.70 1.21 -8.78
N TYR A 485 21.28 0.03 -9.26
CA TYR A 485 20.38 -0.81 -8.48
C TYR A 485 21.12 -1.69 -7.46
N GLN A 486 21.83 -1.05 -6.52
CA GLN A 486 22.22 -1.72 -5.29
C GLN A 486 20.97 -1.94 -4.42
N ILE A 487 20.82 -3.09 -3.78
CA ILE A 487 19.84 -3.24 -2.70
C ILE A 487 20.22 -2.22 -1.60
N CYS A 488 19.24 -1.58 -0.93
CA CYS A 488 19.55 -0.69 0.19
C CYS A 488 20.43 -1.44 1.21
N ASP A 489 21.46 -0.77 1.73
CA ASP A 489 22.34 -1.36 2.73
C ASP A 489 21.58 -1.48 4.06
N TYR A 490 20.90 -2.61 4.25
CA TYR A 490 20.13 -2.90 5.47
C TYR A 490 20.99 -3.03 6.73
N SER A 491 22.32 -3.02 6.61
CA SER A 491 23.21 -2.96 7.78
C SER A 491 23.38 -1.54 8.32
N LYS A 492 22.98 -0.51 7.55
CA LYS A 492 22.96 0.88 8.02
C LYS A 492 21.76 1.13 8.91
N ALA A 493 22.03 1.67 10.09
CA ALA A 493 21.04 2.14 11.03
C ALA A 493 21.40 3.56 11.49
N TYR A 494 20.38 4.35 11.82
CA TYR A 494 20.52 5.72 12.31
C TYR A 494 19.92 5.81 13.71
N SER A 495 20.57 6.54 14.60
CA SER A 495 20.13 6.62 16.01
C SER A 495 18.97 7.59 16.25
N SER A 496 18.68 8.48 15.29
CA SER A 496 17.62 9.48 15.38
C SER A 496 17.26 10.03 14.01
N LEU A 497 16.13 10.74 13.93
CA LEU A 497 15.72 11.45 12.70
C LEU A 497 16.73 12.54 12.34
N ASP A 498 17.31 13.27 13.30
CA ASP A 498 18.37 14.26 13.01
C ASP A 498 19.62 13.64 12.39
N ALA A 499 20.03 12.46 12.86
CA ALA A 499 21.17 11.74 12.31
C ALA A 499 20.89 11.31 10.86
N LEU A 500 19.67 10.82 10.58
CA LEU A 500 19.24 10.49 9.23
C LEU A 500 19.12 11.73 8.34
N SER A 501 18.56 12.83 8.86
CA SER A 501 18.42 14.10 8.13
C SER A 501 19.77 14.73 7.79
N THR A 502 20.80 14.52 8.61
CA THR A 502 22.16 14.97 8.31
C THR A 502 22.81 14.11 7.22
N ALA A 503 22.50 12.82 7.20
CA ALA A 503 23.04 11.87 6.22
C ALA A 503 22.27 11.83 4.89
N SER A 504 21.02 12.29 4.86
CA SER A 504 20.07 12.13 3.74
C SER A 504 20.60 12.63 2.41
N GLY A 505 21.37 13.73 2.38
CA GLY A 505 21.96 14.29 1.16
C GLY A 505 23.03 13.41 0.48
N GLY A 506 23.48 12.34 1.13
CA GLY A 506 24.42 11.36 0.57
C GLY A 506 23.84 9.94 0.45
N LEU A 507 22.53 9.78 0.65
CA LEU A 507 21.82 8.50 0.58
C LEU A 507 20.91 8.47 -0.63
N ARG A 508 20.63 7.25 -1.11
CA ARG A 508 19.69 7.05 -2.21
C ARG A 508 18.25 7.27 -1.73
N SER A 509 17.47 8.02 -2.51
CA SER A 509 16.14 8.53 -2.13
C SER A 509 15.13 7.44 -1.76
N ASP A 510 15.15 6.30 -2.44
CA ASP A 510 14.38 5.10 -2.15
C ASP A 510 14.72 4.45 -0.79
N CYS A 511 15.98 4.54 -0.35
CA CYS A 511 16.43 3.96 0.92
C CYS A 511 16.17 4.88 2.12
N ILE A 512 16.10 6.20 1.91
CA ILE A 512 15.92 7.18 3.00
C ILE A 512 14.60 6.92 3.76
N ALA A 513 13.52 6.63 3.05
CA ALA A 513 12.23 6.34 3.66
C ALA A 513 12.24 5.03 4.47
N LEU A 514 12.99 4.03 4.02
CA LEU A 514 13.20 2.77 4.75
C LEU A 514 13.98 3.01 6.05
N TYR A 515 15.06 3.79 6.00
CA TYR A 515 15.83 4.16 7.19
C TYR A 515 14.99 4.99 8.17
N ALA A 516 14.13 5.88 7.67
CA ALA A 516 13.19 6.63 8.51
C ALA A 516 12.21 5.71 9.24
N LEU A 517 11.68 4.69 8.55
CA LEU A 517 10.80 3.70 9.18
C LEU A 517 11.51 2.92 10.29
N GLN A 518 12.77 2.52 10.09
CA GLN A 518 13.57 1.87 11.13
C GLN A 518 13.77 2.78 12.35
N VAL A 519 14.12 4.06 12.13
CA VAL A 519 14.25 5.04 13.21
C VAL A 519 12.94 5.21 13.99
N LEU A 520 11.80 5.24 13.30
CA LEU A 520 10.48 5.36 13.95
C LEU A 520 10.14 4.13 14.81
N ILE A 521 10.53 2.92 14.39
CA ILE A 521 10.40 1.69 15.22
C ILE A 521 11.24 1.84 16.49
N ASP A 522 12.48 2.31 16.36
CA ASP A 522 13.38 2.49 17.50
C ASP A 522 12.85 3.57 18.46
N MET A 523 12.29 4.67 17.94
CA MET A 523 11.64 5.72 18.72
C MET A 523 10.42 5.19 19.49
N LEU A 524 9.60 4.34 18.85
CA LEU A 524 8.46 3.67 19.50
C LEU A 524 8.91 2.80 20.67
N ASP A 525 10.01 2.05 20.49
CA ASP A 525 10.57 1.19 21.53
C ASP A 525 11.10 1.99 22.72
N VAL A 526 11.78 3.11 22.47
CA VAL A 526 12.27 4.03 23.51
C VAL A 526 11.09 4.67 24.26
N ALA A 527 10.08 5.16 23.54
CA ALA A 527 8.88 5.73 24.13
C ALA A 527 8.20 4.70 25.05
N TYR A 528 7.98 3.48 24.57
CA TYR A 528 7.35 2.40 25.35
C TYR A 528 8.13 2.07 26.64
N ALA A 529 9.46 2.03 26.57
CA ALA A 529 10.31 1.81 27.74
C ALA A 529 10.20 2.97 28.75
N ASN A 530 10.23 4.22 28.28
CA ASN A 530 10.14 5.41 29.11
C ASN A 530 8.79 5.50 29.84
N TYR A 531 7.69 5.13 29.20
CA TYR A 531 6.37 5.12 29.85
C TYR A 531 6.39 4.32 31.15
N THR A 532 7.00 3.13 31.16
CA THR A 532 7.04 2.29 32.37
C THR A 532 7.74 3.01 33.53
N ALA A 533 8.81 3.76 33.24
CA ALA A 533 9.53 4.55 34.24
C ALA A 533 8.71 5.76 34.72
N VAL A 534 8.07 6.48 33.79
CA VAL A 534 7.25 7.67 34.09
C VAL A 534 6.01 7.28 34.90
N ASN A 535 5.31 6.21 34.51
CA ASN A 535 4.09 5.72 35.14
C ASN A 535 4.27 5.27 36.59
N ASN A 536 5.48 4.83 36.98
CA ASN A 536 5.76 4.40 38.35
C ASN A 536 5.58 5.56 39.36
N GLY A 537 4.60 5.45 40.26
CA GLY A 537 4.27 6.50 41.23
C GLY A 537 3.58 7.73 40.63
N TYR A 538 3.18 7.67 39.36
CA TYR A 538 2.57 8.81 38.65
C TYR A 538 1.24 9.25 39.28
N ASN A 539 0.31 8.32 39.54
CA ASN A 539 -1.04 8.68 40.03
C ASN A 539 -1.01 9.46 41.35
N GLU A 540 -0.04 9.16 42.22
CA GLU A 540 0.14 9.88 43.47
C GLU A 540 0.57 11.33 43.18
N LEU A 541 1.64 11.51 42.41
CA LEU A 541 2.18 12.83 42.10
C LEU A 541 1.24 13.66 41.22
N PHE A 542 0.48 13.03 40.32
CA PHE A 542 -0.52 13.71 39.51
C PHE A 542 -1.61 14.35 40.37
N SER A 543 -2.01 13.74 41.49
CA SER A 543 -2.99 14.38 42.38
C SER A 543 -2.51 15.71 42.95
N TYR A 544 -1.21 15.82 43.28
CA TYR A 544 -0.60 17.09 43.68
C TYR A 544 -0.47 18.06 42.51
N TYR A 545 -0.25 17.57 41.29
CA TYR A 545 -0.30 18.42 40.10
C TYR A 545 -1.71 19.01 39.87
N VAL A 546 -2.78 18.23 40.11
CA VAL A 546 -4.16 18.76 40.08
C VAL A 546 -4.34 19.88 41.11
N THR A 547 -3.86 19.67 42.34
CA THR A 547 -3.86 20.70 43.39
C THR A 547 -3.08 21.95 42.97
N TYR A 548 -1.88 21.78 42.41
CA TYR A 548 -1.07 22.86 41.86
C TYR A 548 -1.84 23.67 40.81
N MET A 549 -2.50 23.00 39.85
CA MET A 549 -3.29 23.66 38.81
C MET A 549 -4.51 24.39 39.39
N GLU A 550 -5.23 23.76 40.31
CA GLU A 550 -6.36 24.37 41.02
C GLU A 550 -5.99 25.63 41.80
N ASP A 551 -4.77 25.69 42.35
CA ASP A 551 -4.26 26.84 43.06
C ASP A 551 -3.65 27.89 42.13
N MET A 552 -3.17 27.47 40.96
CA MET A 552 -2.60 28.33 39.94
C MET A 552 -3.68 29.12 39.21
N VAL A 553 -4.83 28.52 38.89
CA VAL A 553 -5.90 29.18 38.09
C VAL A 553 -6.31 30.54 38.67
N PRO A 554 -6.69 30.69 39.96
CA PRO A 554 -7.03 31.99 40.54
C PRO A 554 -5.85 32.98 40.55
N LYS A 555 -4.62 32.47 40.75
CA LYS A 555 -3.40 33.28 40.79
C LYS A 555 -3.08 33.83 39.42
N VAL A 556 -3.04 33.01 38.36
CA VAL A 556 -2.77 33.45 36.99
C VAL A 556 -3.86 34.41 36.52
N LEU A 557 -5.14 34.09 36.78
CA LEU A 557 -6.27 34.96 36.43
C LEU A 557 -6.10 36.38 36.99
N ILE A 558 -5.77 36.53 38.27
CA ILE A 558 -5.71 37.87 38.89
C ILE A 558 -4.31 38.50 38.80
N ASP A 559 -3.25 37.72 39.02
CA ASP A 559 -1.89 38.20 39.32
C ASP A 559 -0.98 38.29 38.10
N ASP A 560 -1.40 37.74 36.95
CA ASP A 560 -0.71 37.85 35.67
C ASP A 560 -1.63 38.32 34.53
N PHE A 561 -2.82 37.71 34.41
CA PHE A 561 -3.77 37.94 33.31
C PHE A 561 -4.52 39.27 33.44
N MET A 562 -5.13 39.54 34.59
CA MET A 562 -5.82 40.82 34.84
C MET A 562 -4.90 41.93 35.34
N PHE A 563 -3.96 41.60 36.23
CA PHE A 563 -3.02 42.55 36.78
C PHE A 563 -1.64 41.92 36.79
N ASN A 564 -0.64 42.54 36.18
CA ASN A 564 0.72 42.01 36.22
C ASN A 564 1.39 42.40 37.55
N LYS A 565 1.34 41.52 38.55
CA LYS A 565 1.91 41.76 39.88
C LYS A 565 3.44 41.71 39.93
N SER A 566 4.12 41.18 38.92
CA SER A 566 5.59 41.23 38.83
C SER A 566 6.15 42.66 38.78
N THR A 567 5.29 43.64 38.45
CA THR A 567 5.63 45.08 38.43
C THR A 567 5.48 45.78 39.79
N THR A 568 5.03 45.07 40.83
CA THR A 568 4.86 45.64 42.16
C THR A 568 6.19 45.64 42.93
N THR A 569 6.43 46.69 43.71
CA THR A 569 7.56 46.75 44.65
C THR A 569 7.03 47.01 46.06
N GLU A 570 7.87 46.84 47.08
CA GLU A 570 7.53 47.11 48.50
C GLU A 570 6.95 48.52 48.73
N TRP A 571 7.16 49.45 47.78
CA TRP A 571 6.74 50.85 47.85
C TRP A 571 5.75 51.28 46.74
N MET A 572 5.44 50.42 45.77
CA MET A 572 4.43 50.63 44.72
C MET A 572 3.43 49.48 44.72
N THR A 573 2.24 49.74 45.23
CA THR A 573 1.15 48.78 45.41
C THR A 573 0.11 48.79 44.29
N PHE A 574 0.42 49.40 43.13
CA PHE A 574 -0.42 49.29 41.93
C PHE A 574 0.27 48.37 40.90
N PRO A 575 -0.23 47.14 40.68
CA PRO A 575 0.24 46.33 39.57
C PRO A 575 -0.13 47.01 38.25
N SER A 576 0.73 46.90 37.25
CA SER A 576 0.34 47.27 35.87
C SER A 576 -0.83 46.40 35.42
N LEU A 577 -1.66 46.93 34.53
CA LEU A 577 -2.76 46.15 33.96
C LEU A 577 -2.18 44.99 33.15
N GLY A 578 -2.77 43.81 33.32
CA GLY A 578 -2.57 42.68 32.43
C GLY A 578 -3.48 42.81 31.21
N TYR A 579 -3.20 42.02 30.17
CA TYR A 579 -3.92 42.08 28.90
C TYR A 579 -5.39 41.62 29.02
N GLY A 580 -5.76 40.88 30.06
CA GLY A 580 -7.16 40.57 30.35
C GLY A 580 -8.01 41.82 30.57
N MET A 581 -7.41 42.94 30.97
CA MET A 581 -8.09 44.23 31.12
C MET A 581 -8.52 44.86 29.78
N ASP A 582 -7.96 44.42 28.66
CA ASP A 582 -8.30 44.93 27.32
C ASP A 582 -9.75 44.60 26.92
N TYR A 583 -10.35 43.61 27.59
CA TYR A 583 -11.67 43.10 27.27
C TYR A 583 -12.77 43.67 28.17
N PHE A 584 -12.45 44.57 29.10
CA PHE A 584 -13.43 45.15 30.02
C PHE A 584 -13.70 46.64 29.76
N THR A 585 -14.96 47.03 29.95
CA THR A 585 -15.41 48.42 30.05
C THR A 585 -15.57 48.80 31.51
N CYS A 586 -14.96 49.91 31.91
CA CYS A 586 -14.92 50.38 33.28
C CYS A 586 -15.95 51.50 33.48
N LYS A 587 -16.94 51.24 34.33
CA LYS A 587 -17.93 52.21 34.77
C LYS A 587 -17.47 52.86 36.07
N LEU A 588 -17.11 54.14 35.98
CA LEU A 588 -16.62 54.94 37.09
C LEU A 588 -17.77 55.34 38.02
N GLY A 589 -17.45 55.69 39.26
CA GLY A 589 -18.46 56.06 40.27
C GLY A 589 -19.24 57.35 39.97
N ASN A 590 -18.80 58.15 38.99
CA ASN A 590 -19.51 59.32 38.48
C ASN A 590 -20.57 58.94 37.39
N GLY A 591 -20.54 57.70 36.89
CA GLY A 591 -21.42 57.17 35.85
C GLY A 591 -20.80 57.05 34.46
N ASP A 592 -19.60 57.58 34.24
CA ASP A 592 -18.89 57.52 32.95
C ASP A 592 -18.36 56.11 32.66
N GLU A 593 -18.31 55.75 31.38
CA GLU A 593 -17.83 54.45 30.89
C GLU A 593 -16.60 54.68 30.01
N ILE A 594 -15.47 54.07 30.39
CA ILE A 594 -14.18 54.15 29.69
C ILE A 594 -13.62 52.73 29.42
N PRO A 595 -12.74 52.53 28.44
CA PRO A 595 -11.97 51.28 28.35
C PRO A 595 -11.17 51.04 29.63
N CYS A 596 -11.17 49.81 30.15
CA CYS A 596 -10.46 49.52 31.40
C CYS A 596 -8.93 49.64 31.29
N THR A 597 -8.38 49.66 30.07
CA THR A 597 -6.97 49.96 29.79
C THR A 597 -6.56 51.39 30.19
N GLU A 598 -7.53 52.31 30.28
CA GLU A 598 -7.30 53.72 30.61
C GLU A 598 -7.42 54.02 32.12
N ILE A 599 -7.72 53.01 32.94
CA ILE A 599 -8.03 53.16 34.38
C ILE A 599 -6.85 53.70 35.21
N ASN A 600 -5.62 53.53 34.71
CA ASN A 600 -4.40 54.05 35.35
C ASN A 600 -4.03 55.50 34.95
N GLY A 601 -4.88 56.18 34.15
CA GLY A 601 -4.69 57.58 33.80
C GLY A 601 -4.82 58.53 35.00
N THR A 602 -3.97 59.55 35.10
CA THR A 602 -3.83 60.44 36.26
C THR A 602 -5.13 61.14 36.69
N ASN A 603 -6.04 61.41 35.74
CA ASN A 603 -7.32 62.09 36.00
C ASN A 603 -8.44 61.12 36.43
N VAL A 604 -8.39 59.86 36.00
CA VAL A 604 -9.36 58.80 36.39
C VAL A 604 -9.08 58.30 37.81
N ARG A 605 -7.81 58.37 38.22
CA ARG A 605 -7.33 57.96 39.55
C ARG A 605 -8.02 58.69 40.70
N GLU A 606 -8.31 59.99 40.57
CA GLU A 606 -9.01 60.77 41.61
C GLU A 606 -10.51 60.38 41.72
N GLU A 607 -11.13 59.87 40.66
CA GLU A 607 -12.55 59.48 40.65
C GLU A 607 -12.79 58.06 41.18
N ILE A 608 -11.81 57.16 41.00
CA ILE A 608 -11.81 55.82 41.59
C ILE A 608 -11.60 55.90 43.12
N GLU A 609 -10.93 56.95 43.61
CA GLU A 609 -10.61 57.13 45.03
C GLU A 609 -11.83 57.29 45.96
N GLU A 610 -13.04 57.57 45.44
CA GLU A 610 -14.24 57.79 46.25
C GLU A 610 -15.37 56.75 46.07
N LYS A 611 -15.34 55.89 45.03
CA LYS A 611 -16.45 54.98 44.70
C LYS A 611 -16.00 53.68 44.00
N ALA A 612 -16.75 52.60 44.19
CA ALA A 612 -16.49 51.31 43.53
C ALA A 612 -16.63 51.42 42.00
N THR A 613 -15.66 50.90 41.26
CA THR A 613 -15.69 50.79 39.79
C THR A 613 -16.29 49.46 39.39
N THR A 614 -17.26 49.46 38.47
CA THR A 614 -17.82 48.24 37.90
C THR A 614 -17.15 47.95 36.55
N LEU A 615 -16.58 46.76 36.39
CA LEU A 615 -15.95 46.28 35.16
C LEU A 615 -16.92 45.33 34.47
N ILE A 616 -17.22 45.62 33.22
CA ILE A 616 -18.20 44.88 32.41
C ILE A 616 -17.44 44.23 31.26
N LEU A 617 -17.48 42.90 31.16
CA LEU A 617 -16.86 42.16 30.08
C LEU A 617 -17.54 42.54 28.75
N SER A 618 -16.74 42.89 27.74
CA SER A 618 -17.24 43.47 26.49
C SER A 618 -17.37 42.46 25.34
N ASP A 619 -16.57 41.39 25.37
CA ASP A 619 -16.55 40.33 24.35
C ASP A 619 -16.12 39.01 25.01
N HIS A 620 -17.07 38.08 25.21
CA HIS A 620 -16.78 36.78 25.80
C HIS A 620 -15.86 35.95 24.91
N LYS A 621 -16.19 35.80 23.63
CA LYS A 621 -15.45 34.92 22.70
C LYS A 621 -13.98 35.31 22.58
N ALA A 622 -13.71 36.61 22.44
CA ALA A 622 -12.33 37.08 22.33
C ALA A 622 -11.56 36.94 23.66
N TYR A 623 -12.27 36.97 24.78
CA TYR A 623 -11.70 36.80 26.11
C TYR A 623 -11.46 35.33 26.48
N ASP A 624 -12.33 34.41 26.08
CA ASP A 624 -12.11 32.95 26.19
C ASP A 624 -10.89 32.51 25.38
N THR A 625 -10.70 33.10 24.18
CA THR A 625 -9.47 32.93 23.39
C THR A 625 -8.24 33.44 24.14
N ALA A 626 -8.36 34.57 24.84
CA ALA A 626 -7.27 35.16 25.62
C ALA A 626 -6.92 34.33 26.87
N LEU A 627 -7.92 33.76 27.54
CA LEU A 627 -7.75 32.81 28.65
C LEU A 627 -7.01 31.56 28.19
N THR A 628 -7.41 31.01 27.03
CA THR A 628 -6.73 29.85 26.42
C THR A 628 -5.25 30.16 26.15
N ASN A 629 -4.95 31.35 25.61
CA ASN A 629 -3.56 31.81 25.42
C ASN A 629 -2.80 32.04 26.73
N ALA A 630 -3.51 32.28 27.84
CA ALA A 630 -2.96 32.39 29.19
C ALA A 630 -2.67 31.02 29.84
N GLY A 631 -3.07 29.92 29.21
CA GLY A 631 -3.02 28.58 29.79
C GLY A 631 -4.15 28.30 30.79
N ILE A 632 -5.31 28.93 30.60
CA ILE A 632 -6.52 28.65 31.39
C ILE A 632 -7.58 28.15 30.43
N ASP A 633 -8.02 26.92 30.66
CA ASP A 633 -9.11 26.31 29.90
C ASP A 633 -10.45 26.99 30.20
N GLU A 634 -11.33 27.07 29.19
CA GLU A 634 -12.66 27.66 29.35
C GLU A 634 -13.47 26.88 30.38
N ASP A 635 -13.34 25.54 30.41
CA ASP A 635 -14.06 24.68 31.35
C ASP A 635 -13.52 24.77 32.79
N TRP A 636 -12.33 25.33 32.97
CA TRP A 636 -11.71 25.52 34.29
C TRP A 636 -12.24 26.75 35.01
N VAL A 637 -13.04 27.58 34.34
CA VAL A 637 -13.60 28.80 34.89
C VAL A 637 -15.12 28.83 34.76
N GLU A 638 -15.78 29.47 35.71
CA GLU A 638 -17.20 29.81 35.65
C GLU A 638 -17.35 31.31 35.83
N TYR A 639 -18.21 31.92 35.02
CA TYR A 639 -18.43 33.35 35.03
C TYR A 639 -19.36 33.75 36.18
N SER A 640 -18.86 34.63 37.05
CA SER A 640 -19.61 35.11 38.20
C SER A 640 -19.28 36.57 38.52
N THR A 641 -20.11 37.19 39.37
CA THR A 641 -19.78 38.51 39.90
C THR A 641 -18.62 38.39 40.91
N TYR A 642 -17.49 38.99 40.60
CA TYR A 642 -16.28 38.94 41.43
C TYR A 642 -15.92 40.32 41.98
N THR A 643 -15.48 40.38 43.24
CA THR A 643 -15.01 41.64 43.85
C THR A 643 -13.56 41.51 44.26
N TYR A 644 -12.68 42.27 43.61
CA TYR A 644 -11.27 42.34 43.94
C TYR A 644 -10.98 43.59 44.77
N THR A 645 -10.27 43.41 45.88
CA THR A 645 -9.91 44.51 46.79
C THR A 645 -8.40 44.71 46.78
N LEU A 646 -7.96 45.92 46.45
CA LEU A 646 -6.55 46.31 46.49
C LEU A 646 -6.32 47.25 47.67
N ASP A 647 -5.55 46.80 48.66
CA ASP A 647 -5.16 47.60 49.82
C ASP A 647 -3.83 48.31 49.54
N PHE A 648 -3.89 49.64 49.47
CA PHE A 648 -2.75 50.52 49.30
C PHE A 648 -2.26 51.01 50.67
N VAL A 649 -1.13 50.49 51.14
CA VAL A 649 -0.55 50.88 52.42
C VAL A 649 0.65 51.79 52.19
N GLN A 650 0.54 53.06 52.57
CA GLN A 650 1.67 53.97 52.73
C GLN A 650 1.98 54.21 54.20
N PRO A 651 3.21 54.68 54.54
CA PRO A 651 3.62 54.95 55.92
C PRO A 651 2.67 55.86 56.73
N HIS A 652 1.82 56.64 56.05
CA HIS A 652 0.92 57.62 56.66
C HIS A 652 -0.54 57.58 56.15
N ALA A 653 -0.91 56.63 55.28
CA ALA A 653 -2.30 56.46 54.81
C ALA A 653 -2.52 55.05 54.23
N SER A 654 -3.57 54.36 54.68
CA SER A 654 -4.08 53.14 54.03
C SER A 654 -5.32 53.48 53.19
N ARG A 655 -5.33 53.13 51.91
CA ARG A 655 -6.49 53.26 51.02
C ARG A 655 -6.91 51.88 50.52
N ARG A 656 -8.20 51.71 50.25
CA ARG A 656 -8.76 50.46 49.74
C ARG A 656 -9.50 50.75 48.44
N PHE A 657 -9.13 50.05 47.37
CA PHE A 657 -9.80 50.12 46.08
C PHE A 657 -10.64 48.85 45.88
N GLU A 658 -11.88 49.02 45.44
CA GLU A 658 -12.83 47.92 45.23
C GLU A 658 -13.22 47.89 43.74
N TYR A 659 -12.80 46.83 43.05
CA TYR A 659 -13.15 46.54 41.66
C TYR A 659 -14.24 45.48 41.63
N LYS A 660 -15.38 45.79 41.01
CA LYS A 660 -16.51 44.86 40.88
C LYS A 660 -16.64 44.41 39.44
N PHE A 661 -16.36 43.15 39.18
CA PHE A 661 -16.55 42.58 37.86
C PHE A 661 -17.97 42.02 37.74
N ALA A 662 -18.69 42.43 36.69
CA ALA A 662 -20.07 42.01 36.44
C ALA A 662 -20.15 40.61 35.79
N ASP A 663 -19.05 40.12 35.22
CA ASP A 663 -18.93 38.80 34.60
C ASP A 663 -17.44 38.40 34.54
N PHE A 664 -16.93 37.79 35.61
CA PHE A 664 -15.51 37.45 35.74
C PHE A 664 -15.31 35.94 35.80
N PRO A 665 -14.32 35.39 35.08
CA PRO A 665 -13.96 33.99 35.19
C PRO A 665 -13.39 33.73 36.59
N THR A 666 -14.10 32.93 37.36
CA THR A 666 -13.63 32.40 38.64
C THR A 666 -13.37 30.92 38.50
N LYS A 667 -12.44 30.34 39.27
CA LYS A 667 -12.16 28.89 39.20
C LYS A 667 -13.46 28.08 39.34
N ASN A 668 -13.75 27.24 38.35
CA ASN A 668 -14.84 26.29 38.39
C ASN A 668 -14.55 25.21 39.44
N ALA A 669 -15.43 25.03 40.42
CA ALA A 669 -15.27 24.02 41.47
C ALA A 669 -15.32 22.58 40.93
N SER A 670 -15.83 22.38 39.71
CA SER A 670 -15.90 21.09 39.01
C SER A 670 -14.83 20.95 37.91
N MET A 671 -13.83 21.82 37.91
CA MET A 671 -12.70 21.79 36.98
C MET A 671 -12.06 20.39 36.93
N VAL A 672 -11.93 19.86 35.72
CA VAL A 672 -11.23 18.59 35.47
C VAL A 672 -9.91 18.90 34.79
N VAL A 673 -8.81 18.60 35.45
CA VAL A 673 -7.48 18.65 34.83
C VAL A 673 -7.30 17.39 33.98
N PRO A 674 -7.12 17.51 32.66
CA PRO A 674 -6.87 16.37 31.80
C PRO A 674 -5.64 15.60 32.29
N ASN A 675 -5.74 14.28 32.37
CA ASN A 675 -4.65 13.43 32.81
C ASN A 675 -3.90 12.87 31.60
N PRO A 676 -2.64 13.30 31.33
CA PRO A 676 -1.84 12.79 30.22
C PRO A 676 -1.69 11.27 30.22
N LYS A 677 -1.80 10.62 31.39
CA LYS A 677 -1.76 9.17 31.48
C LYS A 677 -2.97 8.50 30.83
N ASP A 678 -4.13 9.15 30.77
CA ASP A 678 -5.33 8.55 30.17
C ASP A 678 -5.10 8.34 28.67
N ILE A 679 -4.45 9.31 28.02
CA ILE A 679 -4.00 9.22 26.61
C ILE A 679 -3.13 7.97 26.39
N VAL A 680 -2.14 7.75 27.26
CA VAL A 680 -1.26 6.58 27.11
C VAL A 680 -1.97 5.28 27.47
N THR A 681 -2.83 5.30 28.48
CA THR A 681 -3.53 4.10 28.98
C THR A 681 -4.52 3.53 27.95
N GLU A 682 -5.12 4.37 27.11
CA GLU A 682 -5.97 3.93 26.00
C GLU A 682 -5.18 3.33 24.83
N GLY A 683 -3.99 3.86 24.53
CA GLY A 683 -3.16 3.39 23.41
C GLY A 683 -2.20 2.25 23.74
N ILE A 684 -1.79 2.10 25.00
CA ILE A 684 -0.65 1.24 25.39
C ILE A 684 -0.87 -0.25 25.12
N GLY A 685 -2.12 -0.73 25.19
CA GLY A 685 -2.47 -2.11 24.86
C GLY A 685 -2.21 -2.48 23.40
N SER A 686 -2.14 -1.47 22.52
CA SER A 686 -2.01 -1.64 21.08
C SER A 686 -0.63 -1.31 20.54
N ILE A 687 0.27 -0.76 21.37
CA ILE A 687 1.67 -0.52 21.01
C ILE A 687 2.36 -1.79 20.49
N PRO A 688 2.20 -2.99 21.11
CA PRO A 688 2.78 -4.21 20.56
C PRO A 688 2.26 -4.54 19.15
N ALA A 689 0.99 -4.27 18.87
CA ALA A 689 0.40 -4.48 17.54
C ALA A 689 0.91 -3.45 16.52
N LEU A 690 1.01 -2.18 16.91
CA LEU A 690 1.61 -1.12 16.09
C LEU A 690 3.06 -1.45 15.75
N ARG A 691 3.87 -1.84 16.74
CA ARG A 691 5.26 -2.27 16.54
C ARG A 691 5.33 -3.45 15.57
N THR A 692 4.48 -4.46 15.77
CA THR A 692 4.42 -5.62 14.88
C THR A 692 4.06 -5.21 13.45
N ALA A 693 3.10 -4.30 13.28
CA ALA A 693 2.71 -3.78 11.98
C ALA A 693 3.85 -3.00 11.31
N MET A 694 4.54 -2.11 12.04
CA MET A 694 5.69 -1.35 11.51
C MET A 694 6.85 -2.28 11.11
N GLN A 695 7.19 -3.25 11.96
CA GLN A 695 8.23 -4.25 11.65
C GLN A 695 7.86 -5.12 10.46
N ALA A 696 6.60 -5.50 10.35
CA ALA A 696 6.15 -6.34 9.25
C ALA A 696 6.02 -5.54 7.94
N THR A 697 5.64 -4.25 7.99
CA THR A 697 5.73 -3.31 6.86
C THR A 697 7.18 -3.12 6.43
N LEU A 698 8.11 -2.91 7.37
CA LEU A 698 9.54 -2.83 7.08
C LEU A 698 10.03 -4.13 6.42
N LEU A 699 9.62 -5.29 6.93
CA LEU A 699 9.92 -6.59 6.35
C LEU A 699 9.33 -6.72 4.95
N ASP A 700 8.10 -6.28 4.72
CA ASP A 700 7.47 -6.28 3.38
C ASP A 700 8.24 -5.40 2.41
N ILE A 701 8.72 -4.23 2.83
CA ILE A 701 9.52 -3.34 1.99
C ILE A 701 10.87 -3.99 1.67
N MET A 702 11.55 -4.54 2.68
CA MET A 702 12.83 -5.24 2.51
C MET A 702 12.70 -6.48 1.62
N LEU A 703 11.57 -7.18 1.73
CA LEU A 703 11.21 -8.34 0.94
C LEU A 703 10.39 -7.95 -0.30
N GLY A 704 10.37 -6.69 -0.75
CA GLY A 704 9.66 -6.24 -1.95
C GLY A 704 8.15 -6.56 -2.05
N GLN A 705 7.52 -7.01 -0.96
CA GLN A 705 6.09 -7.29 -0.81
C GLN A 705 5.25 -6.01 -0.65
N TRP A 706 5.89 -4.87 -0.40
CA TRP A 706 5.23 -3.56 -0.27
C TRP A 706 4.85 -3.01 -1.65
N THR A 707 3.68 -3.39 -2.17
CA THR A 707 3.35 -3.18 -3.60
C THR A 707 2.18 -2.24 -3.88
N ASN A 708 1.47 -1.78 -2.84
CA ASN A 708 0.24 -1.00 -2.98
C ASN A 708 0.34 0.38 -2.33
N GLY A 709 1.55 0.92 -2.12
CA GLY A 709 1.76 2.29 -1.64
C GLY A 709 3.23 2.64 -1.48
N SER A 710 3.51 3.92 -1.19
CA SER A 710 4.88 4.41 -1.08
C SER A 710 5.53 4.05 0.25
N VAL A 711 6.83 3.74 0.24
CA VAL A 711 7.64 3.60 1.46
C VAL A 711 7.65 4.91 2.25
N SER A 712 7.63 6.05 1.56
CA SER A 712 7.57 7.38 2.19
C SER A 712 6.21 7.67 2.82
N ASP A 713 5.13 7.10 2.28
CA ASP A 713 3.81 7.18 2.89
C ASP A 713 3.73 6.31 4.15
N ALA A 714 4.35 5.12 4.14
CA ALA A 714 4.43 4.28 5.34
C ALA A 714 5.16 5.00 6.49
N ALA A 715 6.32 5.60 6.21
CA ALA A 715 7.08 6.37 7.20
C ALA A 715 6.28 7.58 7.73
N GLN A 716 5.58 8.33 6.87
CA GLN A 716 4.73 9.45 7.28
C GLN A 716 3.48 9.03 8.05
N ALA A 717 2.88 7.89 7.70
CA ALA A 717 1.68 7.41 8.37
C ALA A 717 2.00 6.90 9.78
N TYR A 718 3.09 6.15 9.94
CA TYR A 718 3.51 5.64 11.24
C TYR A 718 4.16 6.69 12.15
N SER A 719 4.66 7.80 11.61
CA SER A 719 5.24 8.85 12.46
C SER A 719 4.21 9.51 13.36
N VAL A 720 2.97 9.68 12.89
CA VAL A 720 1.88 10.31 13.64
C VAL A 720 1.61 9.62 14.99
N PRO A 721 1.32 8.31 15.06
CA PRO A 721 1.10 7.64 16.34
C PRO A 721 2.37 7.56 17.19
N VAL A 722 3.56 7.48 16.60
CA VAL A 722 4.83 7.46 17.35
C VAL A 722 5.08 8.80 18.06
N PHE A 723 4.91 9.91 17.35
CA PHE A 723 5.16 11.24 17.89
C PHE A 723 4.12 11.64 18.95
N LEU A 724 2.85 11.27 18.75
CA LEU A 724 1.80 11.50 19.75
C LEU A 724 2.07 10.75 21.06
N LEU A 725 2.51 9.48 20.95
CA LEU A 725 2.88 8.70 22.13
C LEU A 725 4.07 9.34 22.88
N MET A 726 5.08 9.80 22.13
CA MET A 726 6.22 10.50 22.72
C MET A 726 5.81 11.77 23.45
N GLN A 727 4.94 12.59 22.84
CA GLN A 727 4.40 13.80 23.47
C GLN A 727 3.67 13.46 24.78
N ALA A 728 2.75 12.50 24.76
CA ALA A 728 1.97 12.15 25.95
C ALA A 728 2.83 11.64 27.12
N ILE A 729 3.93 10.92 26.84
CA ILE A 729 4.85 10.44 27.87
C ILE A 729 5.67 11.60 28.45
N ASP A 730 6.08 12.57 27.62
CA ASP A 730 6.77 13.77 28.08
C ASP A 730 5.86 14.64 28.98
N ASP A 731 4.59 14.79 28.59
CA ASP A 731 3.57 15.48 29.38
C ASP A 731 3.35 14.79 30.74
N MET A 732 3.31 13.45 30.76
CA MET A 732 3.27 12.69 32.01
C MET A 732 4.52 12.92 32.87
N GLU A 733 5.71 12.96 32.29
CA GLU A 733 6.94 13.20 33.05
C GLU A 733 6.95 14.59 33.67
N THR A 734 6.49 15.59 32.92
CA THR A 734 6.38 16.98 33.38
C THR A 734 5.36 17.13 34.49
N ALA A 735 4.15 16.60 34.32
CA ALA A 735 3.11 16.61 35.37
C ALA A 735 3.60 15.92 36.65
N LYS A 736 4.36 14.83 36.52
CA LYS A 736 4.97 14.12 37.65
C LYS A 736 6.05 14.96 38.35
N LYS A 737 6.88 15.70 37.61
CA LYS A 737 7.90 16.59 38.17
C LYS A 737 7.24 17.72 38.96
N LEU A 738 6.26 18.40 38.37
CA LEU A 738 5.52 19.49 39.03
C LEU A 738 4.76 19.00 40.26
N GLY A 739 4.07 17.86 40.17
CA GLY A 739 3.42 17.26 41.33
C GLY A 739 4.40 16.86 42.45
N ALA A 740 5.63 16.48 42.12
CA ALA A 740 6.67 16.23 43.11
C ALA A 740 7.24 17.51 43.74
N GLU A 741 7.19 18.63 43.03
CA GLU A 741 7.53 19.97 43.56
C GLU A 741 6.42 20.46 44.48
N GLU A 742 5.16 20.40 44.06
CA GLU A 742 4.00 20.76 44.89
C GLU A 742 3.93 19.91 46.17
N LYS A 743 4.16 18.59 46.06
CA LYS A 743 4.25 17.72 47.24
C LYS A 743 5.36 18.16 48.20
N LYS A 744 6.52 18.59 47.69
CA LYS A 744 7.59 19.14 48.53
C LYS A 744 7.17 20.47 49.15
N GLU A 745 6.48 21.32 48.40
CA GLU A 745 5.97 22.60 48.92
C GLU A 745 4.93 22.38 50.00
N GLU A 746 3.97 21.46 49.88
CA GLU A 746 3.05 21.11 50.97
C GLU A 746 3.80 20.52 52.19
N GLU A 747 4.76 19.59 51.96
CA GLU A 747 5.60 19.00 53.02
C GLU A 747 6.52 20.04 53.69
N GLU A 748 6.96 21.07 52.96
CA GLU A 748 7.79 22.18 53.44
C GLU A 748 6.96 23.36 53.98
N GLU A 749 5.70 23.54 53.55
CA GLU A 749 4.74 24.53 54.07
C GLU A 749 4.25 24.11 55.46
N GLU A 750 4.16 22.80 55.74
CA GLU A 750 4.10 22.28 57.12
C GLU A 750 5.33 22.67 57.97
N LYS A 751 6.45 23.09 57.34
CA LYS A 751 7.70 23.39 58.02
C LYS A 751 8.20 24.84 57.96
N ARG A 752 7.75 25.69 57.04
CA ARG A 752 7.95 27.15 57.04
C ARG A 752 7.28 27.80 55.83
N LYS A 753 6.29 28.65 56.09
CA LYS A 753 5.90 29.73 55.18
C LYS A 753 7.08 30.67 54.93
N LYS A 754 7.64 30.64 53.72
CA LYS A 754 7.88 31.80 52.84
C LYS A 754 8.95 31.54 51.77
N ASP A 755 8.63 32.07 50.59
CA ASP A 755 9.46 32.45 49.44
C ASP A 755 9.78 31.37 48.40
N PHE A 756 8.86 31.15 47.45
CA PHE A 756 9.21 30.97 46.02
C PHE A 756 7.98 31.11 45.10
N ILE A 757 7.82 32.24 44.38
CA ILE A 757 6.81 32.41 43.31
C ILE A 757 7.42 32.87 41.97
N LEU A 758 8.75 33.02 41.86
CA LEU A 758 9.35 33.72 40.71
C LEU A 758 10.19 32.87 39.75
N LEU A 759 10.14 31.53 39.83
CA LEU A 759 10.86 30.67 38.86
C LEU A 759 9.96 29.74 38.03
N ILE A 760 8.69 29.58 38.39
CA ILE A 760 7.80 28.56 37.78
C ILE A 760 6.96 29.13 36.63
N VAL A 761 6.68 30.44 36.62
CA VAL A 761 5.85 31.07 35.58
C VAL A 761 6.49 31.02 34.18
N SER A 762 7.82 30.96 34.07
CA SER A 762 8.49 30.84 32.75
C SER A 762 8.56 29.41 32.19
N VAL A 763 8.30 28.37 33.00
CA VAL A 763 8.34 26.97 32.55
C VAL A 763 6.93 26.43 32.32
N VAL A 764 5.93 26.88 33.08
CA VAL A 764 4.55 26.37 32.99
C VAL A 764 3.74 26.99 31.84
N LEU A 765 4.12 28.18 31.33
CA LEU A 765 3.50 28.81 30.16
C LEU A 765 3.76 28.10 28.81
N MET A 766 4.49 26.99 28.80
CA MET A 766 4.75 26.19 27.59
C MET A 766 3.89 24.91 27.51
N PHE A 767 3.06 24.62 28.52
CA PHE A 767 2.48 23.29 28.78
C PHE A 767 0.96 23.23 28.94
N VAL A 768 0.20 24.19 28.41
CA VAL A 768 -1.23 23.90 28.12
C VAL A 768 -1.31 23.43 26.68
N PRO A 769 -1.37 22.10 26.42
CA PRO A 769 -1.86 21.67 25.13
C PRO A 769 -3.26 22.24 25.03
N VAL A 770 -3.47 23.02 23.98
CA VAL A 770 -4.70 23.70 23.64
C VAL A 770 -5.84 22.67 23.63
N ILE A 771 -6.68 22.66 24.65
CA ILE A 771 -8.00 21.99 24.64
C ILE A 771 -9.07 23.05 24.94
N GLY A 772 -9.02 24.17 24.23
CA GLY A 772 -10.23 24.95 24.02
C GLY A 772 -11.10 24.22 23.00
N GLU A 773 -12.40 24.11 23.25
CA GLU A 773 -13.42 23.50 22.38
C GLU A 773 -13.35 24.02 20.91
N GLU A 774 -12.77 25.21 20.67
CA GLU A 774 -12.56 25.76 19.33
C GLU A 774 -11.29 25.27 18.61
N ALA A 775 -10.27 24.71 19.29
CA ALA A 775 -9.05 24.22 18.64
C ALA A 775 -9.15 22.75 18.22
N ALA A 776 -9.90 21.93 18.96
CA ALA A 776 -10.18 20.55 18.58
C ALA A 776 -11.17 20.46 17.40
N ALA A 777 -12.09 21.42 17.29
CA ALA A 777 -13.07 21.47 16.21
C ALA A 777 -12.54 22.17 14.93
N ALA A 778 -11.51 23.02 15.03
CA ALA A 778 -10.95 23.77 13.90
C ALA A 778 -9.64 23.20 13.33
N ALA A 779 -8.99 22.26 14.02
CA ALA A 779 -7.86 21.51 13.49
C ALA A 779 -8.37 20.20 12.86
N GLY A 780 -7.91 19.82 11.68
CA GLY A 780 -8.24 18.62 10.91
C GLY A 780 -8.01 17.26 11.60
N LEU A 781 -7.92 17.26 12.93
CA LEU A 781 -7.95 16.16 13.88
C LEU A 781 -9.23 15.33 13.78
N ALA A 782 -10.40 15.96 13.62
CA ALA A 782 -11.65 15.25 13.33
C ALA A 782 -11.63 14.59 11.94
N ASP A 783 -10.99 15.23 10.95
CA ASP A 783 -10.82 14.67 9.59
C ASP A 783 -9.77 13.57 9.53
N LEU A 784 -8.70 13.66 10.35
CA LEU A 784 -7.69 12.62 10.54
C LEU A 784 -8.32 11.37 11.18
N ALA A 785 -9.07 11.55 12.27
CA ALA A 785 -9.86 10.50 12.92
C ALA A 785 -10.86 9.85 11.94
N ARG A 786 -11.64 10.65 11.21
CA ARG A 786 -12.58 10.16 10.19
C ARG A 786 -11.87 9.43 9.06
N GLY A 787 -10.74 9.93 8.59
CA GLY A 787 -9.97 9.32 7.51
C GLY A 787 -9.35 7.98 7.90
N ILE A 788 -8.89 7.84 9.15
CA ILE A 788 -8.42 6.56 9.71
C ILE A 788 -9.58 5.57 9.87
N ALA A 789 -10.73 6.02 10.36
CA ALA A 789 -11.93 5.20 10.50
C ALA A 789 -12.48 4.71 9.15
N ILE A 790 -12.45 5.56 8.11
CA ILE A 790 -12.83 5.23 6.73
C ILE A 790 -11.81 4.27 6.09
N ALA A 791 -10.52 4.43 6.36
CA ALA A 791 -9.47 3.54 5.86
C ALA A 791 -9.51 2.13 6.50
N GLY A 792 -10.21 1.95 7.63
CA GLY A 792 -10.33 0.69 8.35
C GLY A 792 -11.50 -0.21 7.95
N GLU A 793 -12.41 0.19 7.05
CA GLU A 793 -13.64 -0.58 6.80
C GLU A 793 -13.49 -1.73 5.78
N ALA A 794 -13.02 -2.87 6.28
CA ALA A 794 -13.48 -4.21 5.87
C ALA A 794 -14.08 -4.93 7.10
N GLY A 795 -15.10 -4.35 7.73
CA GLY A 795 -15.84 -4.97 8.83
C GLY A 795 -16.51 -3.98 9.81
N ASN A 796 -17.79 -3.66 9.57
CA ASN A 796 -18.76 -3.03 10.49
C ASN A 796 -18.22 -1.90 11.41
N GLY A 797 -17.87 -0.73 10.88
CA GLY A 797 -17.43 0.46 11.63
C GLY A 797 -18.54 1.46 11.99
N ALA A 798 -19.82 1.07 11.98
CA ALA A 798 -20.94 1.99 12.22
C ALA A 798 -21.05 2.55 13.66
N LEU A 799 -20.25 2.07 14.62
CA LEU A 799 -20.34 2.49 16.03
C LEU A 799 -19.39 3.66 16.40
N ALA A 800 -18.33 3.93 15.64
CA ALA A 800 -17.38 5.00 15.98
C ALA A 800 -17.89 6.42 15.60
N LEU A 801 -18.82 6.50 14.64
CA LEU A 801 -19.35 7.75 14.10
C LEU A 801 -20.33 8.46 15.04
N TYR A 802 -20.88 7.75 16.05
CA TYR A 802 -21.93 8.29 16.92
C TYR A 802 -21.38 8.97 18.18
N ASP A 803 -20.28 8.46 18.76
CA ASP A 803 -19.72 9.00 20.01
C ASP A 803 -18.85 10.26 19.81
N THR A 804 -18.39 10.53 18.57
CA THR A 804 -17.53 11.70 18.25
C THR A 804 -18.32 13.02 18.15
N VAL A 805 -19.65 12.97 18.15
CA VAL A 805 -20.53 14.14 17.91
C VAL A 805 -21.12 14.69 19.22
N GLU A 806 -21.06 13.95 20.33
CA GLU A 806 -21.72 14.34 21.60
C GLU A 806 -20.77 14.81 22.72
N ASP A 807 -19.45 14.56 22.68
CA ASP A 807 -18.50 15.00 23.73
C ASP A 807 -17.13 15.47 23.16
N PRO A 808 -16.88 16.78 23.02
CA PRO A 808 -15.64 17.34 22.46
C PRO A 808 -14.44 17.38 23.42
N SER A 809 -14.62 17.07 24.71
CA SER A 809 -13.54 17.09 25.73
C SER A 809 -12.46 16.00 25.55
N SER A 810 -12.64 15.10 24.57
CA SER A 810 -11.77 13.94 24.30
C SER A 810 -11.34 13.80 22.84
N ALA A 811 -11.28 14.87 22.04
CA ALA A 811 -10.90 14.75 20.61
C ALA A 811 -9.54 14.04 20.37
N VAL A 812 -8.50 14.38 21.15
CA VAL A 812 -7.17 13.73 21.08
C VAL A 812 -7.22 12.27 21.56
N VAL A 813 -7.97 12.03 22.62
CA VAL A 813 -8.22 10.70 23.22
C VAL A 813 -8.98 9.81 22.23
N ASN A 814 -9.99 10.33 21.53
CA ASN A 814 -10.74 9.66 20.46
C ASN A 814 -9.91 9.42 19.21
N ILE A 815 -9.02 10.34 18.80
CA ILE A 815 -8.07 10.15 17.70
C ILE A 815 -7.09 9.03 18.02
N ILE A 816 -6.64 8.94 19.28
CA ILE A 816 -5.74 7.90 19.76
C ILE A 816 -6.50 6.57 19.92
N GLY A 817 -7.73 6.60 20.41
CA GLY A 817 -8.67 5.47 20.39
C GLY A 817 -8.98 4.98 18.97
N MET A 818 -8.95 5.85 17.96
CA MET A 818 -9.06 5.46 16.54
C MET A 818 -7.73 4.99 15.96
N LEU A 819 -6.58 5.58 16.34
CA LEU A 819 -5.23 5.19 15.92
C LEU A 819 -4.77 3.86 16.54
N PHE A 820 -5.26 3.52 17.73
CA PHE A 820 -4.84 2.38 18.54
C PHE A 820 -5.99 1.41 18.89
N GLY A 821 -7.26 1.75 18.66
CA GLY A 821 -8.42 0.90 18.96
C GLY A 821 -8.88 0.01 17.81
N VAL A 822 -10.19 -0.23 17.71
CA VAL A 822 -10.77 -1.27 16.84
C VAL A 822 -10.60 -0.95 15.34
N GLY A 823 -10.32 0.31 14.98
CA GLY A 823 -9.96 0.80 13.63
C GLY A 823 -8.51 1.32 13.49
N SER A 824 -7.60 0.93 14.39
CA SER A 824 -6.18 1.38 14.45
C SER A 824 -5.42 1.29 13.12
N ILE A 825 -4.36 2.09 12.95
CA ILE A 825 -3.39 1.94 11.82
C ILE A 825 -2.71 0.55 11.79
N ALA A 826 -2.74 -0.17 12.92
CA ALA A 826 -2.31 -1.57 13.01
C ALA A 826 -3.34 -2.58 12.44
N LYS A 827 -4.60 -2.14 12.26
CA LYS A 827 -5.76 -2.89 11.72
C LYS A 827 -6.25 -2.37 10.37
N VAL A 828 -6.02 -1.09 10.04
CA VAL A 828 -5.98 -0.62 8.65
C VAL A 828 -5.07 -1.61 7.94
N ALA A 829 -5.60 -2.29 6.93
CA ALA A 829 -4.87 -3.33 6.23
C ALA A 829 -3.45 -2.81 5.95
N ARG A 830 -2.41 -3.63 6.17
CA ARG A 830 -1.01 -3.35 5.79
C ARG A 830 -0.85 -3.14 4.26
N ASP A 831 -1.92 -2.82 3.55
CA ASP A 831 -1.88 -2.36 2.18
C ASP A 831 -1.46 -0.89 2.17
N GLY A 832 -0.70 -0.54 1.13
CA GLY A 832 -0.15 0.81 1.03
C GLY A 832 -1.21 1.88 0.71
N LYS A 833 -2.45 1.53 0.34
CA LYS A 833 -3.55 2.48 0.10
C LYS A 833 -4.09 3.03 1.41
N GLY A 834 -4.22 2.17 2.43
CA GLY A 834 -4.56 2.57 3.79
C GLY A 834 -3.55 3.54 4.38
N LEU A 835 -2.25 3.21 4.31
CA LEU A 835 -1.19 4.10 4.82
C LEU A 835 -1.06 5.39 4.01
N ALA A 836 -1.20 5.35 2.68
CA ALA A 836 -1.18 6.56 1.84
C ALA A 836 -2.29 7.56 2.21
N SER A 837 -3.46 7.06 2.61
CA SER A 837 -4.58 7.90 3.03
C SER A 837 -4.27 8.65 4.33
N VAL A 838 -3.65 7.97 5.30
CA VAL A 838 -3.19 8.60 6.56
C VAL A 838 -2.05 9.59 6.31
N ALA A 839 -1.09 9.23 5.47
CA ALA A 839 0.02 10.11 5.10
C ALA A 839 -0.46 11.38 4.40
N LYS A 840 -1.48 11.26 3.53
CA LYS A 840 -2.13 12.40 2.87
C LYS A 840 -2.76 13.35 3.89
N LEU A 841 -3.53 12.83 4.84
CA LEU A 841 -4.17 13.66 5.87
C LEU A 841 -3.15 14.40 6.71
N ARG A 842 -2.05 13.75 7.09
CA ARG A 842 -0.94 14.44 7.76
C ARG A 842 -0.45 15.59 6.89
N ARG A 843 -0.17 15.39 5.60
CA ARG A 843 0.32 16.46 4.70
C ARG A 843 -0.63 17.65 4.57
N GLU A 844 -1.93 17.44 4.75
CA GLU A 844 -2.95 18.48 4.66
C GLU A 844 -3.05 19.34 5.92
N MET A 845 -2.49 18.90 7.05
CA MET A 845 -2.43 19.71 8.27
C MET A 845 -1.50 20.92 8.13
N SER A 846 -2.01 22.09 8.51
CA SER A 846 -1.30 23.34 8.64
C SER A 846 -0.29 23.35 9.80
N ALA A 847 0.64 24.31 9.76
CA ALA A 847 1.64 24.47 10.81
C ALA A 847 1.05 24.73 12.20
N ASN A 848 -0.11 25.39 12.28
CA ASN A 848 -0.81 25.65 13.54
C ASN A 848 -1.43 24.37 14.11
N GLU A 849 -2.00 23.52 13.24
CA GLU A 849 -2.59 22.22 13.62
C GLU A 849 -1.52 21.21 14.06
N VAL A 850 -0.32 21.28 13.49
CA VAL A 850 0.82 20.48 13.95
C VAL A 850 1.36 21.00 15.28
N ALA A 851 1.37 22.32 15.47
CA ALA A 851 1.83 22.93 16.71
C ALA A 851 0.89 22.65 17.89
N SER A 852 -0.42 22.53 17.65
CA SER A 852 -1.40 22.18 18.70
C SER A 852 -1.27 20.73 19.19
N LEU A 853 -0.54 19.87 18.48
CA LEU A 853 -0.24 18.49 18.91
C LEU A 853 0.94 18.38 19.88
N GLY A 854 1.58 19.50 20.23
CA GLY A 854 2.66 19.56 21.19
C GLY A 854 4.04 19.79 20.57
N SER A 855 4.98 20.26 21.40
CA SER A 855 6.33 20.65 21.00
C SER A 855 7.16 19.46 20.48
N ILE A 856 7.09 18.31 21.16
CA ILE A 856 7.80 17.09 20.77
C ILE A 856 7.28 16.59 19.42
N PHE A 857 5.97 16.61 19.21
CA PHE A 857 5.37 16.24 17.92
C PHE A 857 5.90 17.14 16.81
N LYS A 858 5.80 18.46 17.01
CA LYS A 858 6.20 19.47 16.03
C LYS A 858 7.69 19.37 15.67
N GLU A 859 8.56 19.22 16.66
CA GLU A 859 10.02 19.16 16.44
C GLU A 859 10.40 17.94 15.60
N ASN A 860 9.91 16.75 15.96
CA ASN A 860 10.22 15.52 15.23
C ASN A 860 9.60 15.51 13.83
N ASP A 861 8.41 16.07 13.68
CA ASP A 861 7.74 16.19 12.40
C ASP A 861 8.48 17.11 11.44
N VAL A 862 8.98 18.27 11.90
CA VAL A 862 9.80 19.17 11.06
C VAL A 862 11.03 18.45 10.49
N VAL A 863 11.70 17.65 11.31
CA VAL A 863 12.86 16.85 10.87
C VAL A 863 12.42 15.78 9.87
N LEU A 864 11.34 15.06 10.15
CA LEU A 864 10.82 14.05 9.23
C LEU A 864 10.39 14.65 7.88
N GLN A 865 9.72 15.81 7.87
CA GLN A 865 9.31 16.46 6.61
C GLN A 865 10.52 16.91 5.80
N THR A 866 11.61 17.35 6.45
CA THR A 866 12.89 17.62 5.81
C THR A 866 13.45 16.38 5.12
N ILE A 867 13.46 15.23 5.82
CA ILE A 867 13.89 13.94 5.25
C ILE A 867 13.01 13.54 4.07
N MET A 868 11.68 13.64 4.22
CA MET A 868 10.71 13.27 3.18
C MET A 868 10.72 14.20 1.97
N LYS A 869 11.27 15.40 2.09
CA LYS A 869 11.47 16.29 0.94
C LYS A 869 12.52 15.73 -0.02
N VAL A 870 13.60 15.15 0.51
CA VAL A 870 14.65 14.46 -0.28
C VAL A 870 14.11 13.21 -0.97
N CYS A 871 13.08 12.56 -0.43
CA CYS A 871 12.43 11.42 -1.07
C CYS A 871 11.45 11.81 -2.20
N ARG A 872 11.18 13.11 -2.40
CA ARG A 872 10.22 13.66 -3.37
C ARG A 872 10.89 14.44 -4.50
N GLU A 873 12.19 14.71 -4.37
CA GLU A 873 13.09 15.27 -5.37
C GLU A 873 13.85 14.13 -6.04
#